data_AF-A0A917UMG6-F1
#
_entry.id   AF-A0A917UMG6-F1
#
_cell.length_a   1.000
_cell.length_b   1.000
_cell.length_c   1.000
_cell.angle_alpha   90.00
_cell.angle_beta   90.00
_cell.angle_gamma   90.00
#
_symmetry.space_group_name_H-M   'P 1'
#
loop_
_entity.id
_entity.type
_entity.pdbx_description
1 polymer ?
#
loop_
_entity_poly.entity_id
_entity_poly.type
_entity_poly.pdbx_seq_one_letter_code
_entity_poly.pdbx_strand_id
1 'polypeptide(L)'
;MPPSGIDPAVFPCLEADLDRVRDALGPVRIQGRPELDALTQEGPGTSRGLVRPTLALLSYYVLTDPSVPADDQAVRAAAAVELLHLGALYHDDVVDHAHERRGRPSANAVWGEHLAILAGDCVMLTGLNMLAQLGQREVIAGTMANERMCAGMVMEAADLHSASRSEQAYFDAIDGKTAQLFALACRVGAMQANSKGGRQDSRQEDREEALAGFGWQFGRAYQLRDDILDLTSTAEELGKPVNTDLSEGVYTLPVIRAASRDRDLGRLLGKELTQEEAARARDLVLASGAVQEAQAMADAYMARATDELSRLVDRAHALDGLTAYAQAVLDRPAASRPVTVPRQVRQAPQPQDSTQARQVTQWMKDWLVDTGIAATPAEADHHRLTGSLSMIERILPRVAEGATNADGSDDGLLERKRTSAALGTVFAVWDDLFEDPQLTDPQAVTALREGLVATLRQDPGKPWTPGAIPTSWAQLWPRLCKGRTARWQEALLDNIEDWLHACERETRHRISGYIPSPADWLSLRRSTGGFEVGMACSEIVQDREMPPTVRSHRMVRRLEDLGFFVIFAENDMAGVDQDEADQVPYNLVRAIRHEMGCSRAEAIERVERQVAEKRAQFNAVFTYVPVLFRTLPGLSGQGNRYAAIYDMLKLFLDMRQDESERYQPQTTAAGPDLERLRREISRYAVPASSTR
;
A
#
# COMPACT_ATOMS: atom_id res chain seq x y z
N MET A 1 0.05 6.67 30.24
CA MET A 1 1.42 6.94 30.75
C MET A 1 1.68 8.39 30.41
N PRO A 2 2.00 9.22 31.42
CA PRO A 2 2.29 10.62 31.19
C PRO A 2 3.47 10.75 30.20
N PRO A 3 3.53 11.83 29.40
CA PRO A 3 4.70 12.09 28.59
C PRO A 3 5.94 12.04 29.49
N SER A 4 6.95 11.22 29.14
CA SER A 4 8.17 11.13 29.94
C SER A 4 8.78 12.53 30.12
N GLY A 5 9.19 12.86 31.34
CA GLY A 5 9.78 14.18 31.67
C GLY A 5 8.81 15.19 32.31
N ILE A 6 7.53 14.85 32.47
CA ILE A 6 6.57 15.69 33.21
C ILE A 6 6.42 15.17 34.63
N ASP A 7 6.62 16.05 35.61
CA ASP A 7 6.29 15.77 37.01
C ASP A 7 4.77 15.90 37.23
N PRO A 8 4.03 14.80 37.52
CA PRO A 8 2.59 14.84 37.78
C PRO A 8 2.21 15.72 38.97
N ALA A 9 3.15 16.02 39.88
CA ALA A 9 2.92 16.96 40.97
C ALA A 9 2.77 18.41 40.48
N VAL A 10 3.38 18.75 39.34
CA VAL A 10 3.34 20.09 38.74
C VAL A 10 2.11 20.27 37.85
N PHE A 11 1.75 19.24 37.08
CA PHE A 11 0.62 19.26 36.16
C PHE A 11 -0.32 18.07 36.40
N PRO A 12 -1.05 18.04 37.53
CA PRO A 12 -1.85 16.89 37.94
C PRO A 12 -3.01 16.59 36.97
N CYS A 13 -3.51 17.58 36.23
CA CYS A 13 -4.64 17.43 35.30
C CYS A 13 -4.21 17.07 33.86
N LEU A 14 -2.93 17.18 33.52
CA LEU A 14 -2.47 17.12 32.12
C LEU A 14 -2.76 15.79 31.43
N GLU A 15 -2.57 14.65 32.11
CA GLU A 15 -2.83 13.34 31.49
C GLU A 15 -4.31 13.17 31.13
N ALA A 16 -5.21 13.56 32.03
CA ALA A 16 -6.66 13.53 31.79
C ALA A 16 -7.09 14.51 30.68
N ASP A 17 -6.47 15.69 30.61
CA ASP A 17 -6.77 16.65 29.55
C ASP A 17 -6.20 16.23 28.19
N LEU A 18 -5.06 15.52 28.16
CA LEU A 18 -4.57 14.87 26.94
C LEU A 18 -5.47 13.72 26.48
N ASP A 19 -6.11 12.98 27.39
CA ASP A 19 -7.16 12.01 27.03
C ASP A 19 -8.34 12.72 26.35
N ARG A 20 -8.80 13.85 26.91
CA ARG A 20 -9.84 14.69 26.28
C ARG A 20 -9.43 15.24 24.92
N VAL A 21 -8.14 15.58 24.72
CA VAL A 21 -7.61 15.94 23.39
C VAL A 21 -7.75 14.77 22.42
N ARG A 22 -7.35 13.54 22.82
CA ARG A 22 -7.47 12.35 21.95
C ARG A 22 -8.92 12.08 21.55
N ASP A 23 -9.86 12.27 22.46
CA ASP A 23 -11.29 12.15 22.18
C ASP A 23 -11.77 13.21 21.17
N ALA A 24 -11.27 14.44 21.28
CA ALA A 24 -11.59 15.54 20.37
C ALA A 24 -10.98 15.37 18.97
N LEU A 25 -9.92 14.59 18.82
CA LEU A 25 -9.24 14.37 17.54
C LEU A 25 -9.98 13.43 16.59
N GLY A 26 -10.97 12.65 17.04
CA GLY A 26 -11.60 11.52 16.32
C GLY A 26 -11.86 11.70 14.80
N PRO A 27 -12.13 10.60 14.05
CA PRO A 27 -12.15 10.62 12.59
C PRO A 27 -12.98 11.77 12.02
N VAL A 28 -12.39 12.47 11.06
CA VAL A 28 -13.02 13.59 10.38
C VAL A 28 -14.14 13.04 9.50
N ARG A 29 -15.36 13.48 9.81
CA ARG A 29 -16.58 13.02 9.14
C ARG A 29 -16.69 13.62 7.75
N ILE A 30 -16.74 12.78 6.73
CA ILE A 30 -16.93 13.17 5.34
C ILE A 30 -18.44 13.18 5.03
N GLN A 31 -19.04 14.37 4.96
CA GLN A 31 -20.47 14.50 4.70
C GLN A 31 -20.88 13.84 3.39
N GLY A 32 -21.95 13.04 3.45
CA GLY A 32 -22.50 12.32 2.30
C GLY A 32 -21.78 11.01 1.94
N ARG A 33 -20.62 10.70 2.54
CA ARG A 33 -19.81 9.50 2.27
C ARG A 33 -19.17 8.93 3.56
N PRO A 34 -19.96 8.51 4.57
CA PRO A 34 -19.44 8.07 5.88
C PRO A 34 -18.52 6.84 5.80
N GLU A 35 -18.60 6.05 4.72
CA GLU A 35 -17.65 4.96 4.47
C GLU A 35 -16.21 5.45 4.27
N LEU A 36 -16.02 6.74 3.95
CA LEU A 36 -14.72 7.39 3.79
C LEU A 36 -14.19 8.00 5.09
N ASP A 37 -14.91 7.94 6.21
CA ASP A 37 -14.36 8.38 7.51
C ASP A 37 -13.13 7.54 7.91
N ALA A 38 -13.02 6.31 7.39
CA ALA A 38 -11.85 5.44 7.54
C ALA A 38 -10.57 6.04 6.92
N LEU A 39 -10.70 6.95 5.95
CA LEU A 39 -9.60 7.72 5.36
C LEU A 39 -8.85 8.53 6.43
N THR A 40 -9.58 9.02 7.44
CA THR A 40 -9.08 9.90 8.49
C THR A 40 -9.03 9.21 9.86
N GLN A 41 -9.46 7.95 9.96
CA GLN A 41 -9.43 7.15 11.20
C GLN A 41 -8.01 6.95 11.77
N GLU A 42 -7.01 6.90 10.90
CA GLU A 42 -5.61 6.68 11.29
C GLU A 42 -5.00 7.95 11.94
N GLY A 43 -5.41 9.16 11.54
CA GLY A 43 -4.83 10.41 12.05
C GLY A 43 -4.87 10.55 13.59
N PRO A 44 -6.02 10.34 14.27
CA PRO A 44 -6.16 10.58 15.71
C PRO A 44 -5.47 9.52 16.58
N GLY A 45 -5.59 8.24 16.20
CA GLY A 45 -5.07 7.10 16.95
C GLY A 45 -3.58 6.82 16.73
N THR A 46 -2.95 7.49 15.75
CA THR A 46 -1.52 7.35 15.45
C THR A 46 -0.65 8.43 16.05
N SER A 47 -1.21 9.46 16.70
CA SER A 47 -0.49 10.56 17.38
C SER A 47 0.42 10.06 18.52
N ARG A 48 1.57 9.47 18.17
CA ARG A 48 2.61 9.13 19.14
C ARG A 48 3.24 10.43 19.63
N GLY A 49 3.14 10.67 20.93
CA GLY A 49 3.85 11.74 21.63
C GLY A 49 3.05 13.00 21.93
N LEU A 50 2.01 13.33 21.14
CA LEU A 50 1.15 14.52 21.31
C LEU A 50 1.94 15.77 21.73
N VAL A 51 3.11 16.00 21.13
CA VAL A 51 4.05 17.02 21.62
C VAL A 51 3.43 18.42 21.49
N ARG A 52 2.82 18.72 20.35
CA ARG A 52 2.15 20.00 20.09
C ARG A 52 0.95 20.23 21.03
N PRO A 53 -0.01 19.29 21.18
CA PRO A 53 -1.05 19.40 22.21
C PRO A 53 -0.53 19.57 23.63
N THR A 54 0.52 18.83 23.99
CA THR A 54 1.12 18.92 25.32
C THR A 54 1.68 20.33 25.55
N LEU A 55 2.40 20.89 24.58
CA LEU A 55 2.91 22.27 24.68
C LEU A 55 1.80 23.31 24.72
N ALA A 56 0.68 23.10 24.00
CA ALA A 56 -0.49 23.97 24.10
C ALA A 56 -1.10 23.95 25.51
N LEU A 57 -1.32 22.76 26.09
CA LEU A 57 -1.86 22.63 27.45
C LEU A 57 -0.89 23.13 28.53
N LEU A 58 0.40 22.85 28.39
CA LEU A 58 1.42 23.39 29.31
C LEU A 58 1.45 24.93 29.25
N SER A 59 1.35 25.52 28.06
CA SER A 59 1.28 26.98 27.86
C SER A 59 0.01 27.58 28.47
N TYR A 60 -1.10 26.84 28.50
CA TYR A 60 -2.30 27.21 29.24
C TYR A 60 -2.08 27.15 30.75
N TYR A 61 -1.49 26.07 31.27
CA TYR A 61 -1.30 25.87 32.71
C TYR A 61 -0.24 26.78 33.34
N VAL A 62 0.80 27.19 32.62
CA VAL A 62 1.77 28.17 33.16
C VAL A 62 1.12 29.54 33.40
N LEU A 63 0.00 29.84 32.73
CA LEU A 63 -0.77 31.08 32.91
C LEU A 63 -2.02 30.90 33.79
N THR A 64 -2.41 29.67 34.12
CA THR A 64 -3.60 29.34 34.92
C THR A 64 -3.23 28.48 36.14
N ASP A 65 -4.21 27.93 36.87
CA ASP A 65 -3.95 27.01 37.97
C ASP A 65 -3.80 25.56 37.45
N PRO A 66 -2.59 24.95 37.48
CA PRO A 66 -2.37 23.59 37.00
C PRO A 66 -3.15 22.51 37.76
N SER A 67 -3.67 22.83 38.96
CA SER A 67 -4.51 21.92 39.75
C SER A 67 -5.98 21.91 39.31
N VAL A 68 -6.36 22.83 38.42
CA VAL A 68 -7.70 22.92 37.85
C VAL A 68 -7.67 22.39 36.42
N PRO A 69 -8.56 21.46 36.05
CA PRO A 69 -8.64 20.97 34.68
C PRO A 69 -8.80 22.11 33.67
N ALA A 70 -8.14 21.96 32.51
CA ALA A 70 -8.27 22.86 31.39
C ALA A 70 -9.74 22.88 30.93
N ASP A 71 -10.25 24.05 30.54
CA ASP A 71 -11.60 24.12 29.98
C ASP A 71 -11.67 23.47 28.58
N ASP A 72 -12.90 23.27 28.10
CA ASP A 72 -13.14 22.66 26.79
C ASP A 72 -12.52 23.47 25.64
N GLN A 73 -12.35 24.79 25.80
CA GLN A 73 -11.76 25.65 24.78
C GLN A 73 -10.26 25.41 24.64
N ALA A 74 -9.53 25.30 25.76
CA ALA A 74 -8.10 24.95 25.78
C ALA A 74 -7.84 23.54 25.21
N VAL A 75 -8.67 22.56 25.55
CA VAL A 75 -8.58 21.20 24.97
C VAL A 75 -8.81 21.23 23.46
N ARG A 76 -9.82 21.98 22.99
CA ARG A 76 -10.09 22.16 21.56
C ARG A 76 -8.96 22.91 20.85
N ALA A 77 -8.34 23.89 21.48
CA ALA A 77 -7.18 24.58 20.90
C ALA A 77 -6.01 23.62 20.67
N ALA A 78 -5.72 22.77 21.66
CA ALA A 78 -4.69 21.75 21.56
C ALA A 78 -5.00 20.70 20.46
N ALA A 79 -6.25 20.23 20.39
CA ALA A 79 -6.70 19.31 19.34
C ALA A 79 -6.63 19.93 17.94
N ALA A 80 -7.01 21.20 17.80
CA ALA A 80 -6.99 21.91 16.53
C ALA A 80 -5.57 21.99 15.93
N VAL A 81 -4.57 22.29 16.75
CA VAL A 81 -3.17 22.36 16.30
C VAL A 81 -2.66 20.99 15.86
N GLU A 82 -3.05 19.92 16.55
CA GLU A 82 -2.69 18.56 16.11
C GLU A 82 -3.42 18.15 14.84
N LEU A 83 -4.66 18.59 14.60
CA LEU A 83 -5.32 18.39 13.30
C LEU A 83 -4.58 19.10 12.17
N LEU A 84 -4.06 20.31 12.39
CA LEU A 84 -3.21 20.98 11.38
C LEU A 84 -1.95 20.16 11.08
N HIS A 85 -1.30 19.63 12.13
CA HIS A 85 -0.14 18.75 11.98
C HIS A 85 -0.48 17.47 11.22
N LEU A 86 -1.56 16.79 11.62
CA LEU A 86 -2.01 15.56 10.99
C LEU A 86 -2.35 15.79 9.52
N GLY A 87 -3.06 16.88 9.19
CA GLY A 87 -3.35 17.24 7.80
C GLY A 87 -2.09 17.37 6.95
N ALA A 88 -1.04 18.03 7.47
CA ALA A 88 0.24 18.12 6.79
C ALA A 88 0.91 16.76 6.58
N LEU A 89 0.83 15.83 7.53
CA LEU A 89 1.40 14.48 7.38
C LEU A 89 0.75 13.67 6.25
N TYR A 90 -0.55 13.85 5.99
CA TYR A 90 -1.21 13.23 4.84
C TYR A 90 -0.65 13.75 3.52
N HIS A 91 -0.29 15.03 3.46
CA HIS A 91 0.32 15.64 2.29
C HIS A 91 1.78 15.22 2.14
N ASP A 92 2.55 15.22 3.23
CA ASP A 92 3.94 14.72 3.26
C ASP A 92 4.00 13.27 2.75
N ASP A 93 3.13 12.37 3.26
CA ASP A 93 3.08 10.97 2.81
C ASP A 93 2.90 10.82 1.29
N VAL A 94 2.19 11.76 0.65
CA VAL A 94 1.98 11.78 -0.80
C VAL A 94 3.21 12.33 -1.52
N VAL A 95 3.76 13.44 -1.05
CA VAL A 95 4.93 14.10 -1.65
C VAL A 95 6.16 13.20 -1.56
N ASP A 96 6.35 12.54 -0.43
CA ASP A 96 7.49 11.65 -0.15
C ASP A 96 7.29 10.24 -0.72
N HIS A 97 6.14 9.97 -1.36
CA HIS A 97 5.72 8.63 -1.79
C HIS A 97 5.78 7.56 -0.68
N ALA A 98 5.65 7.96 0.59
CA ALA A 98 5.74 7.07 1.73
C ALA A 98 4.62 6.02 1.68
N HIS A 99 4.97 4.75 1.91
CA HIS A 99 3.99 3.65 1.97
C HIS A 99 3.60 3.26 3.38
N GLU A 100 4.38 3.69 4.37
CA GLU A 100 4.14 3.43 5.78
C GLU A 100 4.38 4.68 6.61
N ARG A 101 3.56 4.89 7.62
CA ARG A 101 3.72 5.90 8.66
C ARG A 101 3.57 5.22 10.01
N ARG A 102 4.61 5.32 10.85
CA ARG A 102 4.64 4.76 12.23
C ARG A 102 4.31 3.26 12.30
N GLY A 103 4.80 2.49 11.33
CA GLY A 103 4.61 1.03 11.23
C GLY A 103 3.22 0.60 10.78
N ARG A 104 2.46 1.51 10.16
CA ARG A 104 1.17 1.25 9.52
C ARG A 104 1.18 1.78 8.10
N PRO A 105 0.37 1.22 7.19
CA PRO A 105 0.22 1.79 5.86
C PRO A 105 -0.21 3.26 5.85
N SER A 106 0.40 4.06 4.99
CA SER A 106 0.02 5.45 4.77
C SER A 106 -1.31 5.57 4.01
N ALA A 107 -1.94 6.74 4.08
CA ALA A 107 -3.22 6.97 3.42
C ALA A 107 -3.14 6.88 1.89
N ASN A 108 -2.03 7.33 1.27
CA ASN A 108 -1.79 7.24 -0.16
C ASN A 108 -1.52 5.80 -0.61
N ALA A 109 -0.89 4.96 0.22
CA ALA A 109 -0.75 3.53 -0.08
C ALA A 109 -2.12 2.85 -0.18
N VAL A 110 -2.99 3.12 0.79
CA VAL A 110 -4.31 2.47 0.92
C VAL A 110 -5.34 3.05 -0.06
N TRP A 111 -5.50 4.38 -0.08
CA TRP A 111 -6.60 5.05 -0.76
C TRP A 111 -6.18 5.70 -2.09
N GLY A 112 -4.88 5.73 -2.36
CA GLY A 112 -4.30 6.46 -3.48
C GLY A 112 -4.05 7.93 -3.17
N GLU A 113 -3.12 8.51 -3.91
CA GLU A 113 -2.62 9.88 -3.71
C GLU A 113 -3.75 10.92 -3.72
N HIS A 114 -4.65 10.86 -4.71
CA HIS A 114 -5.76 11.82 -4.81
C HIS A 114 -6.66 11.86 -3.57
N LEU A 115 -7.00 10.70 -3.01
CA LEU A 115 -7.86 10.66 -1.83
C LEU A 115 -7.07 11.05 -0.58
N ALA A 116 -5.78 10.71 -0.49
CA ALA A 116 -4.92 11.12 0.62
C ALA A 116 -4.75 12.64 0.68
N ILE A 117 -4.55 13.31 -0.47
CA ILE A 117 -4.48 14.79 -0.54
C ILE A 117 -5.76 15.41 0.02
N LEU A 118 -6.92 14.97 -0.50
CA LEU A 118 -8.23 15.49 -0.06
C LEU A 118 -8.53 15.16 1.41
N ALA A 119 -8.04 14.02 1.91
CA ALA A 119 -8.10 13.68 3.33
C ALA A 119 -7.36 14.72 4.17
N GLY A 120 -6.12 15.03 3.78
CA GLY A 120 -5.28 16.02 4.43
C GLY A 120 -5.97 17.39 4.46
N ASP A 121 -6.58 17.79 3.35
CA ASP A 121 -7.37 19.03 3.26
C ASP A 121 -8.53 19.04 4.27
N CYS A 122 -9.30 17.95 4.34
CA CYS A 122 -10.43 17.84 5.26
C CYS A 122 -9.96 17.90 6.73
N VAL A 123 -8.86 17.23 7.07
CA VAL A 123 -8.28 17.21 8.41
C VAL A 123 -7.79 18.60 8.80
N MET A 124 -7.03 19.24 7.93
CA MET A 124 -6.50 20.60 8.13
C MET A 124 -7.63 21.63 8.27
N LEU A 125 -8.63 21.60 7.38
CA LEU A 125 -9.79 22.49 7.45
C LEU A 125 -10.63 22.26 8.71
N THR A 126 -10.71 21.02 9.20
CA THR A 126 -11.37 20.72 10.48
C THR A 126 -10.63 21.38 11.65
N GLY A 127 -9.29 21.36 11.65
CA GLY A 127 -8.46 22.10 12.61
C GLY A 127 -8.70 23.60 12.55
N LEU A 128 -8.67 24.22 11.36
CA LEU A 128 -8.95 25.64 11.19
C LEU A 128 -10.37 26.04 11.62
N ASN A 129 -11.37 25.22 11.30
CA ASN A 129 -12.75 25.44 11.75
C ASN A 129 -12.88 25.33 13.28
N MET A 130 -12.10 24.45 13.91
CA MET A 130 -12.04 24.35 15.37
C MET A 130 -11.44 25.63 15.98
N LEU A 131 -10.37 26.19 15.41
CA LEU A 131 -9.83 27.49 15.84
C LEU A 131 -10.81 28.64 15.61
N ALA A 132 -11.55 28.64 14.50
CA ALA A 132 -12.58 29.64 14.21
C ALA A 132 -13.71 29.66 15.24
N GLN A 133 -14.04 28.49 15.82
CA GLN A 133 -15.03 28.37 16.89
C GLN A 133 -14.51 28.88 18.24
N LEU A 134 -13.19 28.99 18.43
CA LEU A 134 -12.58 29.55 19.64
C LEU A 134 -12.53 31.08 19.58
N GLY A 135 -12.23 31.65 18.41
CA GLY A 135 -12.25 33.09 18.23
C GLY A 135 -11.53 33.58 16.98
N GLN A 136 -11.65 34.88 16.71
CA GLN A 136 -11.05 35.53 15.55
C GLN A 136 -9.51 35.53 15.62
N ARG A 137 -8.92 35.72 16.81
CA ARG A 137 -7.46 35.77 16.97
C ARG A 137 -6.84 34.40 16.71
N GLU A 138 -7.50 33.35 17.18
CA GLU A 138 -7.10 31.95 17.07
C GLU A 138 -7.09 31.49 15.62
N VAL A 139 -8.15 31.75 14.85
CA VAL A 139 -8.19 31.37 13.42
C VAL A 139 -7.21 32.17 12.58
N ILE A 140 -6.98 33.46 12.86
CA ILE A 140 -5.97 34.24 12.17
C ILE A 140 -4.58 33.67 12.45
N ALA A 141 -4.26 33.40 13.72
CA ALA A 141 -2.99 32.79 14.10
C ALA A 141 -2.80 31.41 13.45
N GLY A 142 -3.84 30.58 13.46
CA GLY A 142 -3.83 29.27 12.81
C GLY A 142 -3.63 29.34 11.31
N THR A 143 -4.33 30.25 10.63
CA THR A 143 -4.23 30.43 9.17
C THR A 143 -2.84 30.91 8.78
N MET A 144 -2.28 31.91 9.48
CA MET A 144 -0.92 32.41 9.21
C MET A 144 0.14 31.34 9.47
N ALA A 145 -0.02 30.55 10.54
CA ALA A 145 0.90 29.46 10.83
C ALA A 145 0.83 28.37 9.75
N ASN A 146 -0.37 28.04 9.29
CA ASN A 146 -0.59 27.05 8.25
C ASN A 146 -0.05 27.51 6.88
N GLU A 147 -0.23 28.78 6.52
CA GLU A 147 0.36 29.38 5.31
C GLU A 147 1.89 29.26 5.31
N ARG A 148 2.53 29.61 6.43
CA ARG A 148 3.98 29.48 6.60
C ARG A 148 4.45 28.03 6.57
N MET A 149 3.68 27.11 7.15
CA MET A 149 3.96 25.67 7.09
C MET A 149 3.96 25.18 5.64
N CYS A 150 2.92 25.49 4.87
CA CYS A 150 2.86 25.14 3.45
C CYS A 150 4.01 25.77 2.65
N ALA A 151 4.34 27.04 2.91
CA ALA A 151 5.48 27.71 2.27
C ALA A 151 6.81 27.01 2.60
N GLY A 152 7.01 26.59 3.86
CA GLY A 152 8.18 25.82 4.29
C GLY A 152 8.32 24.49 3.55
N MET A 153 7.22 23.74 3.44
CA MET A 153 7.17 22.48 2.68
C MET A 153 7.48 22.69 1.19
N VAL A 154 6.93 23.75 0.58
CA VAL A 154 7.23 24.11 -0.81
C VAL A 154 8.70 24.45 -1.02
N MET A 155 9.30 25.23 -0.10
CA MET A 155 10.72 25.58 -0.17
C MET A 155 11.62 24.34 -0.10
N GLU A 156 11.30 23.40 0.79
CA GLU A 156 12.04 22.13 0.87
C GLU A 156 11.89 21.27 -0.38
N ALA A 157 10.66 21.09 -0.87
CA ALA A 157 10.39 20.32 -2.08
C ALA A 157 11.10 20.92 -3.32
N ALA A 158 11.17 22.25 -3.41
CA ALA A 158 11.88 22.93 -4.50
C ALA A 158 13.41 22.78 -4.43
N ASP A 159 13.95 22.51 -3.23
CA ASP A 159 15.38 22.34 -2.98
C ASP A 159 15.84 20.87 -2.99
N LEU A 160 14.96 19.91 -3.34
CA LEU A 160 15.33 18.50 -3.43
C LEU A 160 16.50 18.28 -4.38
N HIS A 161 17.47 17.48 -3.93
CA HIS A 161 18.74 17.20 -4.60
C HIS A 161 19.58 18.45 -4.91
N SER A 162 19.29 19.62 -4.35
CA SER A 162 20.06 20.85 -4.59
C SER A 162 21.35 20.85 -3.77
N ALA A 163 22.45 20.37 -4.36
CA ALA A 163 23.76 20.39 -3.70
C ALA A 163 24.25 21.81 -3.35
N SER A 164 23.63 22.84 -3.94
CA SER A 164 23.87 24.25 -3.67
C SER A 164 22.92 24.85 -2.61
N ARG A 165 22.05 24.06 -1.97
CA ARG A 165 21.15 24.53 -0.91
C ARG A 165 21.94 25.25 0.18
N SER A 166 21.52 26.47 0.51
CA SER A 166 22.19 27.28 1.52
C SER A 166 21.67 26.96 2.93
N GLU A 167 22.46 27.26 3.97
CA GLU A 167 21.99 27.15 5.36
C GLU A 167 20.76 28.04 5.61
N GLN A 168 20.68 29.21 4.97
CA GLN A 168 19.53 30.10 5.11
C GLN A 168 18.27 29.47 4.52
N ALA A 169 18.35 28.87 3.33
CA ALA A 169 17.22 28.18 2.71
C ALA A 169 16.74 26.97 3.55
N TYR A 170 17.68 26.26 4.19
CA TYR A 170 17.34 25.23 5.18
C TYR A 170 16.54 25.83 6.35
N PHE A 171 17.01 26.93 6.94
CA PHE A 171 16.32 27.56 8.07
C PHE A 171 14.96 28.12 7.69
N ASP A 172 14.83 28.76 6.53
CA ASP A 172 13.56 29.29 6.02
C ASP A 172 12.52 28.16 5.87
N ALA A 173 12.96 26.99 5.38
CA ALA A 173 12.10 25.81 5.27
C ALA A 173 11.64 25.28 6.63
N ILE A 174 12.57 25.03 7.57
CA ILE A 174 12.22 24.42 8.87
C ILE A 174 11.49 25.39 9.82
N ASP A 175 11.72 26.71 9.68
CA ASP A 175 11.01 27.73 10.43
C ASP A 175 9.52 27.69 10.08
N GLY A 176 9.18 27.45 8.80
CA GLY A 176 7.82 27.21 8.32
C GLY A 176 7.29 25.81 8.67
N LYS A 177 7.91 24.77 8.09
CA LYS A 177 7.44 23.36 8.13
C LYS A 177 7.25 22.84 9.57
N THR A 178 8.16 23.22 10.48
CA THR A 178 8.21 22.64 11.83
C THR A 178 8.00 23.67 12.93
N ALA A 179 8.81 24.73 12.96
CA ALA A 179 8.88 25.63 14.11
C ALA A 179 7.60 26.46 14.31
N GLN A 180 6.99 26.91 13.21
CA GLN A 180 5.80 27.75 13.25
C GLN A 180 4.60 27.05 13.91
N LEU A 181 4.46 25.74 13.74
CA LEU A 181 3.34 24.99 14.34
C LEU A 181 3.54 24.76 15.83
N PHE A 182 4.79 24.63 16.30
CA PHE A 182 5.11 24.66 17.74
C PHE A 182 4.84 26.03 18.36
N ALA A 183 5.23 27.11 17.66
CA ALA A 183 4.90 28.47 18.07
C ALA A 183 3.38 28.68 18.17
N LEU A 184 2.62 28.17 17.19
CA LEU A 184 1.16 28.20 17.23
C LEU A 184 0.61 27.45 18.44
N ALA A 185 1.10 26.23 18.71
CA ALA A 185 0.67 25.41 19.84
C ALA A 185 0.75 26.20 21.16
N CYS A 186 1.92 26.77 21.44
CA CYS A 186 2.13 27.56 22.65
C CYS A 186 1.25 28.83 22.67
N ARG A 187 1.13 29.52 21.53
CA ARG A 187 0.33 30.74 21.40
C ARG A 187 -1.15 30.51 21.66
N VAL A 188 -1.76 29.49 21.05
CA VAL A 188 -3.21 29.25 21.23
C VAL A 188 -3.53 28.76 22.64
N GLY A 189 -2.63 27.99 23.27
CA GLY A 189 -2.72 27.64 24.68
C GLY A 189 -2.73 28.87 25.59
N ALA A 190 -1.82 29.81 25.33
CA ALA A 190 -1.75 31.08 26.04
C ALA A 190 -3.01 31.94 25.82
N MET A 191 -3.54 32.01 24.59
CA MET A 191 -4.77 32.72 24.28
C MET A 191 -5.96 32.22 25.10
N GLN A 192 -6.13 30.90 25.24
CA GLN A 192 -7.25 30.32 26.00
C GLN A 192 -7.15 30.56 27.51
N ALA A 193 -5.94 30.71 28.06
CA ALA A 193 -5.77 31.06 29.48
C ALA A 193 -6.38 32.44 29.80
N ASN A 194 -6.38 33.35 28.83
CA ASN A 194 -6.78 34.74 29.02
C ASN A 194 -8.29 34.98 28.84
N SER A 195 -9.01 34.05 28.19
CA SER A 195 -10.47 34.14 27.98
C SER A 195 -11.30 34.11 29.28
N LYS A 196 -10.69 33.73 30.42
CA LYS A 196 -11.35 33.69 31.74
C LYS A 196 -11.29 35.00 32.54
N GLY A 197 -10.46 35.96 32.15
CA GLY A 197 -10.31 37.23 32.86
C GLY A 197 -11.03 38.36 32.13
N GLY A 198 -12.19 38.81 32.60
CA GLY A 198 -12.97 39.91 32.00
C GLY A 198 -12.31 41.30 31.99
N ARG A 199 -10.98 41.38 32.16
CA ARG A 199 -10.16 42.58 31.95
C ARG A 199 -8.96 42.18 31.10
N GLN A 200 -8.81 42.86 29.97
CA GLN A 200 -7.65 42.76 29.09
C GLN A 200 -6.42 43.23 29.89
N ASP A 201 -5.61 42.28 30.34
CA ASP A 201 -4.36 42.54 31.04
C ASP A 201 -3.38 43.14 30.03
N SER A 202 -2.79 44.30 30.34
CA SER A 202 -1.78 44.95 29.49
C SER A 202 -0.57 44.06 29.18
N ARG A 203 -0.33 42.99 29.97
CA ARG A 203 0.76 42.03 29.77
C ARG A 203 0.36 40.78 28.98
N GLN A 204 -0.90 40.72 28.52
CA GLN A 204 -1.43 39.53 27.86
C GLN A 204 -0.68 39.19 26.57
N GLU A 205 -0.50 40.19 25.71
CA GLU A 205 0.20 40.02 24.43
C GLU A 205 1.67 39.64 24.62
N ASP A 206 2.34 40.24 25.62
CA ASP A 206 3.73 39.90 25.97
C ASP A 206 3.87 38.43 26.40
N ARG A 207 2.91 37.91 27.18
CA ARG A 207 2.89 36.50 27.60
C ARG A 207 2.63 35.55 26.44
N GLU A 208 1.68 35.90 25.57
CA GLU A 208 1.38 35.14 24.35
C GLU A 208 2.60 35.11 23.40
N GLU A 209 3.30 36.22 23.24
CA GLU A 209 4.50 36.31 22.39
C GLU A 209 5.70 35.56 22.98
N ALA A 210 5.93 35.64 24.29
CA ALA A 210 6.99 34.88 24.97
C ALA A 210 6.78 33.36 24.80
N LEU A 211 5.56 32.86 24.97
CA LEU A 211 5.25 31.44 24.78
C LEU A 211 5.34 31.02 23.31
N ALA A 212 4.90 31.88 22.37
CA ALA A 212 5.09 31.63 20.95
C ALA A 212 6.58 31.59 20.55
N GLY A 213 7.38 32.51 21.08
CA GLY A 213 8.83 32.58 20.90
C GLY A 213 9.53 31.33 21.45
N PHE A 214 9.14 30.88 22.65
CA PHE A 214 9.58 29.59 23.19
C PHE A 214 9.29 28.45 22.21
N GLY A 215 8.04 28.33 21.74
CA GLY A 215 7.63 27.27 20.81
C GLY A 215 8.40 27.30 19.49
N TRP A 216 8.68 28.50 18.95
CA TRP A 216 9.46 28.67 17.73
C TRP A 216 10.91 28.20 17.90
N GLN A 217 11.59 28.65 18.96
CA GLN A 217 12.98 28.23 19.23
C GLN A 217 13.08 26.73 19.52
N PHE A 218 12.15 26.20 20.31
CA PHE A 218 12.03 24.76 20.56
C PHE A 218 11.83 23.98 19.26
N GLY A 219 10.97 24.45 18.36
CA GLY A 219 10.72 23.79 17.09
C GLY A 219 11.96 23.71 16.18
N ARG A 220 12.83 24.72 16.20
CA ARG A 220 14.13 24.67 15.50
C ARG A 220 15.07 23.65 16.12
N ALA A 221 15.16 23.62 17.45
CA ALA A 221 15.94 22.62 18.16
C ALA A 221 15.43 21.20 17.86
N TYR A 222 14.10 21.02 17.86
CA TYR A 222 13.43 19.76 17.57
C TYR A 222 13.78 19.24 16.16
N GLN A 223 13.67 20.09 15.13
CA GLN A 223 14.01 19.66 13.77
C GLN A 223 15.49 19.31 13.62
N LEU A 224 16.39 20.13 14.17
CA LEU A 224 17.83 19.82 14.12
C LEU A 224 18.16 18.48 14.79
N ARG A 225 17.50 18.14 15.89
CA ARG A 225 17.66 16.83 16.54
C ARG A 225 17.15 15.70 15.65
N ASP A 226 16.01 15.88 14.98
CA ASP A 226 15.45 14.89 14.04
C ASP A 226 16.42 14.62 12.87
N ASP A 227 16.94 15.68 12.25
CA ASP A 227 17.94 15.60 11.17
C ASP A 227 19.24 14.89 11.61
N ILE A 228 19.68 15.13 12.85
CA ILE A 228 20.86 14.47 13.43
C ILE A 228 20.57 12.98 13.66
N LEU A 229 19.38 12.64 14.16
CA LEU A 229 19.00 11.26 14.43
C LEU A 229 18.92 10.46 13.13
N ASP A 230 18.42 11.04 12.03
CA ASP A 230 18.34 10.38 10.71
C ASP A 230 19.71 9.93 10.20
N LEU A 231 20.76 10.70 10.52
CA LEU A 231 22.16 10.39 10.15
C LEU A 231 22.86 9.46 11.15
N THR A 232 22.57 9.58 12.45
CA THR A 232 23.41 8.97 13.50
C THR A 232 22.87 7.68 14.10
N SER A 233 21.55 7.47 14.11
CA SER A 233 20.97 6.30 14.77
C SER A 233 21.16 5.04 13.92
N THR A 234 20.79 3.87 14.45
CA THR A 234 20.64 2.65 13.64
C THR A 234 19.22 2.49 13.08
N ALA A 235 19.06 1.63 12.07
CA ALA A 235 17.73 1.30 11.54
C ALA A 235 16.80 0.71 12.62
N GLU A 236 17.36 -0.07 13.57
CA GLU A 236 16.61 -0.61 14.70
C GLU A 236 16.19 0.47 15.71
N GLU A 237 16.99 1.51 15.90
CA GLU A 237 16.70 2.62 16.82
C GLU A 237 15.65 3.59 16.24
N LEU A 238 15.70 3.88 14.94
CA LEU A 238 14.72 4.76 14.27
C LEU A 238 13.39 4.07 13.95
N GLY A 239 13.37 2.75 13.77
CA GLY A 239 12.19 2.02 13.30
C GLY A 239 11.79 2.33 11.85
N LYS A 240 12.66 3.02 11.11
CA LYS A 240 12.65 3.27 9.67
C LYS A 240 14.08 3.05 9.13
N PRO A 241 14.29 2.90 7.80
CA PRO A 241 15.64 2.96 7.25
C PRO A 241 16.35 4.23 7.74
N VAL A 242 17.60 4.11 8.18
CA VAL A 242 18.47 5.26 8.40
C VAL A 242 18.78 5.93 7.08
N ASN A 243 19.14 7.22 7.11
CA ASN A 243 19.59 7.94 5.93
C ASN A 243 18.49 8.15 4.87
N THR A 244 17.24 8.30 5.30
CA THR A 244 16.10 8.52 4.40
C THR A 244 16.22 9.87 3.71
N ASP A 245 16.44 10.94 4.48
CA ASP A 245 16.47 12.31 3.98
C ASP A 245 17.53 12.47 2.88
N LEU A 246 18.72 11.93 3.11
CA LEU A 246 19.82 11.99 2.15
C LEU A 246 19.50 11.22 0.86
N SER A 247 18.85 10.07 0.97
CA SER A 247 18.46 9.22 -0.16
C SER A 247 17.36 9.89 -1.00
N GLU A 248 16.44 10.58 -0.35
CA GLU A 248 15.35 11.36 -0.96
C GLU A 248 15.82 12.73 -1.48
N GLY A 249 17.09 13.09 -1.27
CA GLY A 249 17.64 14.36 -1.73
C GLY A 249 17.33 15.55 -0.83
N VAL A 250 16.76 15.33 0.35
CA VAL A 250 16.56 16.34 1.39
C VAL A 250 17.90 16.58 2.09
N TYR A 251 18.62 17.61 1.67
CA TYR A 251 19.90 17.96 2.29
C TYR A 251 19.66 18.82 3.54
N THR A 252 19.82 18.18 4.71
CA THR A 252 19.69 18.79 6.04
C THR A 252 20.97 19.54 6.44
N LEU A 253 20.92 20.30 7.53
CA LEU A 253 22.03 21.17 7.93
C LEU A 253 23.41 20.46 8.04
N PRO A 254 23.54 19.27 8.68
CA PRO A 254 24.84 18.59 8.73
C PRO A 254 25.38 18.27 7.33
N VAL A 255 24.51 17.90 6.40
CA VAL A 255 24.86 17.61 5.00
C VAL A 255 25.33 18.86 4.28
N ILE A 256 24.57 19.96 4.37
CA ILE A 256 24.91 21.26 3.76
C ILE A 256 26.30 21.72 4.22
N ARG A 257 26.56 21.65 5.54
CA ARG A 257 27.85 22.05 6.12
C ARG A 257 28.98 21.15 5.68
N ALA A 258 28.79 19.83 5.69
CA ALA A 258 29.79 18.88 5.23
C ALA A 258 30.13 19.09 3.75
N ALA A 259 29.12 19.24 2.89
CA ALA A 259 29.30 19.42 1.45
C ALA A 259 30.03 20.73 1.10
N SER A 260 29.86 21.77 1.91
CA SER A 260 30.61 23.03 1.75
C SER A 260 32.13 22.88 1.97
N ARG A 261 32.54 21.82 2.68
CA ARG A 261 33.94 21.54 3.06
C ARG A 261 34.58 20.45 2.20
N ASP A 262 33.78 19.45 1.83
CA ASP A 262 34.23 18.28 1.08
C ASP A 262 33.70 18.31 -0.36
N ARG A 263 34.61 18.50 -1.32
CA ARG A 263 34.27 18.53 -2.75
C ARG A 263 33.80 17.16 -3.28
N ASP A 264 34.28 16.07 -2.70
CA ASP A 264 33.87 14.73 -3.13
C ASP A 264 32.46 14.43 -2.65
N LEU A 265 32.08 14.87 -1.45
CA LEU A 265 30.69 14.89 -1.01
C LEU A 265 29.83 15.77 -1.93
N GLY A 266 30.25 17.01 -2.20
CA GLY A 266 29.49 17.92 -3.08
C GLY A 266 29.28 17.40 -4.51
N ARG A 267 30.20 16.58 -5.04
CA ARG A 267 30.04 15.89 -6.34
C ARG A 267 29.14 14.66 -6.28
N LEU A 268 29.06 14.02 -5.12
CA LEU A 268 28.22 12.85 -4.91
C LEU A 268 26.75 13.25 -4.86
N LEU A 269 26.46 14.39 -4.22
CA LEU A 269 25.13 15.04 -4.18
C LEU A 269 24.72 15.60 -5.55
N GLY A 270 23.48 16.11 -5.67
CA GLY A 270 22.99 16.72 -6.91
C GLY A 270 22.11 15.82 -7.79
N LYS A 271 21.85 14.59 -7.32
CA LYS A 271 21.12 13.55 -8.04
C LYS A 271 20.46 12.59 -7.04
N GLU A 272 19.62 11.70 -7.54
CA GLU A 272 19.21 10.50 -6.80
C GLU A 272 20.45 9.64 -6.51
N LEU A 273 20.58 9.19 -5.27
CA LEU A 273 21.69 8.38 -4.79
C LEU A 273 21.30 6.90 -4.76
N THR A 274 22.21 6.01 -5.16
CA THR A 274 22.06 4.60 -4.81
C THR A 274 22.21 4.40 -3.30
N GLN A 275 21.79 3.25 -2.75
CA GLN A 275 22.01 2.94 -1.34
C GLN A 275 23.49 3.03 -0.94
N GLU A 276 24.41 2.56 -1.79
CA GLU A 276 25.85 2.63 -1.54
C GLU A 276 26.37 4.07 -1.56
N GLU A 277 25.91 4.89 -2.51
CA GLU A 277 26.26 6.30 -2.60
C GLU A 277 25.74 7.08 -1.38
N ALA A 278 24.50 6.81 -0.97
CA ALA A 278 23.90 7.42 0.21
C ALA A 278 24.65 7.04 1.48
N ALA A 279 25.02 5.76 1.65
CA ALA A 279 25.82 5.30 2.79
C ALA A 279 27.21 5.98 2.82
N ARG A 280 27.88 6.09 1.68
CA ARG A 280 29.17 6.78 1.57
C ARG A 280 29.04 8.27 1.88
N ALA A 281 28.03 8.94 1.36
CA ALA A 281 27.79 10.35 1.63
C ALA A 281 27.53 10.59 3.14
N ARG A 282 26.75 9.71 3.78
CA ARG A 282 26.56 9.72 5.24
C ARG A 282 27.87 9.58 6.00
N ASP A 283 28.75 8.66 5.63
CA ASP A 283 30.05 8.48 6.31
C ASP A 283 30.93 9.75 6.21
N LEU A 284 30.92 10.43 5.04
CA LEU A 284 31.61 11.71 4.86
C LEU A 284 31.02 12.81 5.76
N VAL A 285 29.69 12.88 5.87
CA VAL A 285 29.01 13.83 6.77
C VAL A 285 29.39 13.56 8.22
N LEU A 286 29.37 12.31 8.67
CA LEU A 286 29.73 11.91 10.03
C LEU A 286 31.21 12.24 10.36
N ALA A 287 32.11 12.11 9.39
CA ALA A 287 33.53 12.41 9.56
C ALA A 287 33.86 13.93 9.55
N SER A 288 32.94 14.78 9.08
CA SER A 288 33.19 16.21 8.81
C SER A 288 33.15 17.13 10.04
N GLY A 289 32.66 16.65 11.18
CA GLY A 289 32.37 17.47 12.36
C GLY A 289 31.03 18.24 12.29
N ALA A 290 30.34 18.22 11.15
CA ALA A 290 29.12 19.01 10.93
C ALA A 290 27.95 18.57 11.83
N VAL A 291 27.87 17.29 12.19
CA VAL A 291 26.85 16.77 13.11
C VAL A 291 27.01 17.38 14.50
N GLN A 292 28.23 17.48 15.02
CA GLN A 292 28.51 18.07 16.34
C GLN A 292 28.19 19.57 16.36
N GLU A 293 28.36 20.27 15.24
CA GLU A 293 27.99 21.67 15.12
C GLU A 293 26.48 21.88 15.05
N ALA A 294 25.76 21.02 14.31
CA ALA A 294 24.30 21.02 14.31
C ALA A 294 23.75 20.72 15.71
N GLN A 295 24.39 19.79 16.41
CA GLN A 295 24.09 19.44 17.79
C GLN A 295 24.22 20.64 18.74
N ALA A 296 25.38 21.32 18.72
CA ALA A 296 25.60 22.53 19.51
C ALA A 296 24.59 23.64 19.19
N MET A 297 24.13 23.72 17.94
CA MET A 297 23.14 24.70 17.54
C MET A 297 21.72 24.34 17.99
N ALA A 298 21.34 23.06 17.99
CA ALA A 298 20.11 22.60 18.61
C ALA A 298 20.06 22.96 20.10
N ASP A 299 21.16 22.76 20.82
CA ASP A 299 21.29 23.11 22.24
C ASP A 299 21.20 24.63 22.45
N ALA A 300 21.80 25.42 21.57
CA ALA A 300 21.68 26.89 21.60
C ALA A 300 20.25 27.37 21.36
N TYR A 301 19.48 26.73 20.47
CA TYR A 301 18.07 27.05 20.28
C TYR A 301 17.22 26.68 21.49
N MET A 302 17.48 25.55 22.13
CA MET A 302 16.79 25.20 23.37
C MET A 302 17.10 26.22 24.49
N ALA A 303 18.36 26.67 24.61
CA ALA A 303 18.71 27.73 25.55
C ALA A 303 17.97 29.05 25.27
N ARG A 304 17.82 29.43 23.99
CA ARG A 304 17.00 30.60 23.60
C ARG A 304 15.52 30.40 23.90
N ALA A 305 15.00 29.19 23.72
CA ALA A 305 13.63 28.87 24.12
C ALA A 305 13.43 29.15 25.60
N THR A 306 14.32 28.65 26.46
CA THR A 306 14.27 28.91 27.91
C THR A 306 14.37 30.41 28.24
N ASP A 307 15.20 31.18 27.51
CA ASP A 307 15.31 32.64 27.69
C ASP A 307 14.01 33.38 27.37
N GLU A 308 13.26 32.95 26.35
CA GLU A 308 11.92 33.53 26.04
C GLU A 308 10.97 33.40 27.23
N LEU A 309 11.04 32.29 27.98
CA LEU A 309 10.20 32.07 29.17
C LEU A 309 10.63 32.90 30.38
N SER A 310 11.87 33.40 30.43
CA SER A 310 12.35 34.24 31.54
C SER A 310 11.56 35.55 31.68
N ARG A 311 10.86 35.96 30.61
CA ARG A 311 9.95 37.10 30.59
C ARG A 311 8.66 36.86 31.38
N LEU A 312 8.36 35.60 31.69
CA LEU A 312 7.23 35.18 32.51
C LEU A 312 7.71 35.06 33.97
N VAL A 313 7.31 36.00 34.83
CA VAL A 313 7.73 36.00 36.26
C VAL A 313 6.74 35.28 37.18
N ASP A 314 5.60 34.85 36.66
CA ASP A 314 4.55 34.18 37.42
C ASP A 314 4.75 32.65 37.34
N ARG A 315 4.59 31.95 38.49
CA ARG A 315 4.56 30.47 38.59
C ARG A 315 5.82 29.76 38.06
N ALA A 316 7.00 30.15 38.58
CA ALA A 316 8.31 29.56 38.26
C ALA A 316 8.31 28.02 38.16
N HIS A 317 7.68 27.33 39.11
CA HIS A 317 7.64 25.86 39.12
C HIS A 317 6.94 25.23 37.90
N ALA A 318 5.94 25.91 37.33
CA ALA A 318 5.27 25.46 36.11
C ALA A 318 6.13 25.74 34.86
N LEU A 319 6.84 26.88 34.83
CA LEU A 319 7.78 27.20 33.75
C LEU A 319 8.98 26.23 33.72
N ASP A 320 9.48 25.85 34.89
CA ASP A 320 10.52 24.83 35.05
C ASP A 320 10.01 23.47 34.53
N GLY A 321 8.77 23.11 34.85
CA GLY A 321 8.14 21.88 34.36
C GLY A 321 7.94 21.86 32.83
N LEU A 322 7.55 22.99 32.23
CA LEU A 322 7.43 23.12 30.77
C LEU A 322 8.81 23.03 30.09
N THR A 323 9.83 23.65 30.66
CA THR A 323 11.21 23.58 30.16
C THR A 323 11.77 22.16 30.28
N ALA A 324 11.55 21.49 31.41
CA ALA A 324 11.98 20.11 31.63
C ALA A 324 11.31 19.15 30.65
N TYR A 325 10.01 19.35 30.36
CA TYR A 325 9.33 18.56 29.33
C TYR A 325 9.96 18.75 27.96
N ALA A 326 10.18 19.99 27.53
CA ALA A 326 10.77 20.28 26.23
C ALA A 326 12.18 19.70 26.10
N GLN A 327 13.02 19.84 27.13
CA GLN A 327 14.34 19.20 27.17
C GLN A 327 14.23 17.67 27.07
N ALA A 328 13.33 17.05 27.84
CA ALA A 328 13.10 15.61 27.79
C ALA A 328 12.60 15.12 26.43
N VAL A 329 11.87 15.95 25.67
CA VAL A 329 11.47 15.62 24.30
C VAL A 329 12.68 15.63 23.34
N LEU A 330 13.61 16.57 23.49
CA LEU A 330 14.84 16.62 22.68
C LEU A 330 15.83 15.51 23.03
N ASP A 331 15.86 15.09 24.30
CA ASP A 331 16.79 14.06 24.80
C ASP A 331 16.30 12.62 24.56
N ARG A 332 15.05 12.45 24.07
CA ARG A 332 14.52 11.12 23.77
C ARG A 332 15.35 10.48 22.65
N PRO A 333 15.92 9.27 22.84
CA PRO A 333 16.34 8.47 21.71
C PRO A 333 15.11 8.17 20.84
N ALA A 334 15.29 8.08 19.51
CA ALA A 334 14.22 7.73 18.59
C ALA A 334 13.46 6.53 19.15
N ALA A 335 12.18 6.73 19.49
CA ALA A 335 11.44 5.76 20.27
C ALA A 335 10.97 4.59 19.40
N SER A 336 11.83 3.60 19.19
CA SER A 336 11.41 2.27 18.73
C SER A 336 10.96 1.40 19.91
N ARG A 337 9.65 1.44 20.20
CA ARG A 337 8.99 0.16 20.46
C ARG A 337 8.33 -0.24 19.15
N PRO A 338 8.83 -1.30 18.48
CA PRO A 338 8.07 -1.94 17.43
C PRO A 338 6.68 -2.18 18.01
N VAL A 339 5.64 -1.76 17.28
CA VAL A 339 4.44 -2.58 17.33
C VAL A 339 4.91 -3.88 16.69
N THR A 340 5.43 -4.79 17.49
CA THR A 340 5.15 -6.20 17.24
C THR A 340 3.62 -6.25 17.27
N VAL A 341 3.00 -5.95 16.12
CA VAL A 341 1.94 -6.81 15.62
C VAL A 341 2.61 -8.15 15.80
N PRO A 342 2.16 -9.01 16.73
CA PRO A 342 2.75 -10.33 16.81
C PRO A 342 2.76 -10.78 15.37
N ARG A 343 3.95 -10.95 14.80
CA ARG A 343 4.11 -11.70 13.58
C ARG A 343 3.67 -13.06 14.08
N GLN A 344 2.36 -13.29 14.07
CA GLN A 344 1.82 -14.53 13.63
C GLN A 344 2.40 -14.64 12.22
N VAL A 345 3.66 -15.05 12.15
CA VAL A 345 3.96 -16.32 11.54
C VAL A 345 2.91 -17.24 12.14
N ARG A 346 1.69 -17.19 11.57
CA ARG A 346 1.01 -18.44 11.27
C ARG A 346 2.13 -19.16 10.55
N GLN A 347 2.82 -20.04 11.28
CA GLN A 347 3.57 -21.10 10.63
C GLN A 347 2.65 -21.54 9.53
N ALA A 348 3.11 -21.48 8.27
CA ALA A 348 2.37 -22.06 7.17
C ALA A 348 1.83 -23.37 7.74
N PRO A 349 0.48 -23.51 7.90
CA PRO A 349 -0.04 -24.67 8.60
C PRO A 349 0.62 -25.85 7.90
N GLN A 350 1.39 -26.63 8.66
CA GLN A 350 2.04 -27.82 8.12
C GLN A 350 0.98 -28.50 7.27
N PRO A 351 1.28 -28.87 6.01
CA PRO A 351 0.27 -29.33 5.08
C PRO A 351 -0.50 -30.43 5.80
N GLN A 352 -1.70 -30.08 6.27
CA GLN A 352 -2.62 -31.08 6.75
C GLN A 352 -2.85 -31.88 5.50
N ASP A 353 -2.33 -33.10 5.52
CA ASP A 353 -2.32 -34.04 4.43
C ASP A 353 -3.77 -34.31 4.01
N SER A 354 -4.31 -33.40 3.19
CA SER A 354 -5.74 -33.32 3.01
C SER A 354 -6.08 -34.40 2.00
N THR A 355 -6.64 -35.48 2.51
CA THR A 355 -7.16 -36.59 1.70
C THR A 355 -8.06 -36.06 0.57
N GLN A 356 -8.73 -34.91 0.77
CA GLN A 356 -9.51 -34.20 -0.25
C GLN A 356 -8.67 -33.67 -1.43
N ALA A 357 -7.51 -33.04 -1.21
CA ALA A 357 -6.67 -32.53 -2.30
C ALA A 357 -6.21 -33.69 -3.21
N ARG A 358 -5.73 -34.78 -2.61
CA ARG A 358 -5.38 -36.01 -3.34
C ARG A 358 -6.57 -36.60 -4.12
N GLN A 359 -7.77 -36.57 -3.55
CA GLN A 359 -9.00 -37.00 -4.24
C GLN A 359 -9.36 -36.11 -5.43
N VAL A 360 -9.14 -34.79 -5.34
CA VAL A 360 -9.37 -33.87 -6.47
C VAL A 360 -8.33 -34.11 -7.56
N THR A 361 -7.05 -34.23 -7.20
CA THR A 361 -5.97 -34.50 -8.14
C THR A 361 -6.17 -35.82 -8.89
N GLN A 362 -6.51 -36.90 -8.17
CA GLN A 362 -6.77 -38.18 -8.81
C GLN A 362 -7.99 -38.11 -9.74
N TRP A 363 -9.10 -37.50 -9.27
CA TRP A 363 -10.29 -37.30 -10.10
C TRP A 363 -9.98 -36.50 -11.36
N MET A 364 -9.15 -35.44 -11.25
CA MET A 364 -8.73 -34.63 -12.38
C MET A 364 -7.94 -35.43 -13.41
N LYS A 365 -6.99 -36.28 -12.98
CA LYS A 365 -6.22 -37.13 -13.89
C LYS A 365 -7.12 -38.09 -14.66
N ASP A 366 -8.05 -38.75 -13.95
CA ASP A 366 -9.02 -39.65 -14.56
C ASP A 366 -9.90 -38.88 -15.56
N TRP A 367 -10.39 -37.70 -15.17
CA TRP A 367 -11.22 -36.84 -16.01
C TRP A 367 -10.52 -36.34 -17.28
N LEU A 368 -9.23 -35.99 -17.20
CA LEU A 368 -8.42 -35.60 -18.36
C LEU A 368 -8.27 -36.73 -19.38
N VAL A 369 -8.16 -37.97 -18.90
CA VAL A 369 -8.10 -39.16 -19.77
C VAL A 369 -9.49 -39.46 -20.35
N ASP A 370 -10.54 -39.43 -19.53
CA ASP A 370 -11.92 -39.69 -19.95
C ASP A 370 -12.43 -38.70 -21.00
N THR A 371 -12.02 -37.44 -20.90
CA THR A 371 -12.34 -36.39 -21.89
C THR A 371 -11.46 -36.47 -23.13
N GLY A 372 -10.35 -37.22 -23.09
CA GLY A 372 -9.39 -37.33 -24.19
C GLY A 372 -8.38 -36.20 -24.29
N ILE A 373 -8.38 -35.23 -23.34
CA ILE A 373 -7.37 -34.17 -23.26
C ILE A 373 -5.98 -34.81 -23.11
N ALA A 374 -5.85 -35.78 -22.22
CA ALA A 374 -4.70 -36.68 -22.12
C ALA A 374 -5.03 -38.01 -22.82
N ALA A 375 -4.18 -38.47 -23.73
CA ALA A 375 -4.37 -39.76 -24.39
C ALA A 375 -4.00 -40.94 -23.47
N THR A 376 -3.15 -40.71 -22.47
CA THR A 376 -2.75 -41.72 -21.48
C THR A 376 -2.67 -41.12 -20.07
N PRO A 377 -2.78 -41.95 -19.01
CA PRO A 377 -2.53 -41.49 -17.64
C PRO A 377 -1.14 -40.86 -17.45
N ALA A 378 -0.13 -41.32 -18.21
CA ALA A 378 1.22 -40.76 -18.16
C ALA A 378 1.31 -39.34 -18.74
N GLU A 379 0.48 -39.01 -19.75
CA GLU A 379 0.38 -37.64 -20.26
C GLU A 379 -0.27 -36.71 -19.22
N ALA A 380 -1.21 -37.20 -18.41
CA ALA A 380 -1.82 -36.42 -17.33
C ALA A 380 -0.81 -36.08 -16.20
N ASP A 381 0.32 -36.77 -16.13
CA ASP A 381 1.44 -36.52 -15.22
C ASP A 381 2.51 -35.56 -15.80
N HIS A 382 2.26 -34.97 -16.98
CA HIS A 382 3.18 -34.00 -17.58
C HIS A 382 3.26 -32.70 -16.74
N HIS A 383 4.48 -32.20 -16.50
CA HIS A 383 4.77 -31.12 -15.55
C HIS A 383 3.89 -29.86 -15.67
N ARG A 384 3.46 -29.47 -16.89
CA ARG A 384 2.53 -28.33 -17.06
C ARG A 384 1.11 -28.63 -16.54
N LEU A 385 0.60 -29.84 -16.76
CA LEU A 385 -0.66 -30.31 -16.18
C LEU A 385 -0.52 -30.55 -14.69
N THR A 386 0.60 -31.12 -14.23
CA THR A 386 0.88 -31.33 -12.80
C THR A 386 1.12 -30.03 -12.06
N GLY A 387 1.61 -28.97 -12.71
CA GLY A 387 1.75 -27.62 -12.12
C GLY A 387 0.40 -26.97 -11.82
N SER A 388 -0.57 -27.12 -12.73
CA SER A 388 -1.97 -26.73 -12.46
C SER A 388 -2.56 -27.55 -11.31
N LEU A 389 -2.28 -28.86 -11.27
CA LEU A 389 -2.75 -29.77 -10.21
C LEU A 389 -2.06 -29.50 -8.86
N SER A 390 -0.77 -29.17 -8.83
CA SER A 390 -0.04 -28.86 -7.59
C SER A 390 -0.48 -27.51 -7.01
N MET A 391 -0.77 -26.53 -7.88
CA MET A 391 -1.41 -25.28 -7.50
C MET A 391 -2.77 -25.52 -6.85
N ILE A 392 -3.59 -26.41 -7.43
CA ILE A 392 -4.86 -26.86 -6.84
C ILE A 392 -4.62 -27.50 -5.46
N GLU A 393 -3.65 -28.40 -5.30
CA GLU A 393 -3.35 -29.07 -4.02
C GLU A 393 -2.85 -28.12 -2.92
N ARG A 394 -2.13 -27.05 -3.28
CA ARG A 394 -1.63 -26.05 -2.32
C ARG A 394 -2.72 -25.04 -1.91
N ILE A 395 -3.63 -24.72 -2.82
CA ILE A 395 -4.67 -23.70 -2.62
C ILE A 395 -5.92 -24.28 -1.96
N LEU A 396 -6.43 -25.41 -2.44
CA LEU A 396 -7.70 -26.00 -1.98
C LEU A 396 -7.81 -26.22 -0.46
N PRO A 397 -6.76 -26.66 0.25
CA PRO A 397 -6.84 -26.87 1.70
C PRO A 397 -6.99 -25.55 2.47
N ARG A 398 -6.37 -24.47 1.98
CA ARG A 398 -6.36 -23.15 2.64
C ARG A 398 -7.63 -22.35 2.40
N VAL A 399 -8.30 -22.58 1.26
CA VAL A 399 -9.60 -21.96 0.93
C VAL A 399 -10.76 -22.56 1.76
N ALA A 400 -10.57 -23.74 2.34
CA ALA A 400 -11.60 -24.47 3.09
C ALA A 400 -11.84 -23.94 4.53
N GLU A 401 -10.91 -23.20 5.13
CA GLU A 401 -11.08 -22.68 6.51
C GLU A 401 -12.19 -21.61 6.64
N GLY A 402 -12.69 -21.04 5.53
CA GLY A 402 -13.77 -20.03 5.52
C GLY A 402 -15.03 -20.39 4.71
N ALA A 403 -15.04 -21.52 4.00
CA ALA A 403 -16.08 -21.88 3.02
C ALA A 403 -17.18 -22.81 3.56
N THR A 404 -17.28 -22.98 4.88
CA THR A 404 -18.37 -23.75 5.50
C THR A 404 -19.71 -23.02 5.32
N ASN A 405 -20.75 -23.77 4.98
CA ASN A 405 -22.13 -23.28 4.97
C ASN A 405 -22.48 -22.63 6.34
N ALA A 406 -23.53 -21.81 6.39
CA ALA A 406 -23.96 -21.14 7.63
C ALA A 406 -24.30 -22.11 8.79
N ASP A 407 -24.41 -23.41 8.49
CA ASP A 407 -24.68 -24.52 9.40
C ASP A 407 -23.48 -25.46 9.66
N GLY A 408 -22.31 -25.20 9.05
CA GLY A 408 -21.10 -26.02 9.22
C GLY A 408 -21.05 -27.33 8.41
N SER A 409 -21.96 -27.56 7.46
CA SER A 409 -21.95 -28.77 6.61
C SER A 409 -20.93 -28.69 5.45
N ASP A 410 -20.28 -29.82 5.14
CA ASP A 410 -19.31 -30.00 4.03
C ASP A 410 -19.99 -30.45 2.70
N ASP A 411 -21.33 -30.41 2.67
CA ASP A 411 -22.13 -30.95 1.56
C ASP A 411 -21.90 -30.14 0.27
N GLY A 412 -21.19 -30.75 -0.68
CA GLY A 412 -20.93 -30.21 -2.02
C GLY A 412 -19.59 -29.47 -2.21
N LEU A 413 -18.81 -29.20 -1.16
CA LEU A 413 -17.53 -28.49 -1.28
C LEU A 413 -16.53 -29.22 -2.19
N LEU A 414 -16.42 -30.55 -2.04
CA LEU A 414 -15.54 -31.38 -2.87
C LEU A 414 -15.89 -31.28 -4.36
N GLU A 415 -17.18 -31.19 -4.69
CA GLU A 415 -17.63 -31.07 -6.08
C GLU A 415 -17.36 -29.68 -6.65
N ARG A 416 -17.53 -28.61 -5.85
CA ARG A 416 -17.15 -27.23 -6.23
C ARG A 416 -15.64 -27.13 -6.47
N LYS A 417 -14.83 -27.76 -5.61
CA LYS A 417 -13.38 -27.87 -5.75
C LYS A 417 -12.98 -28.59 -7.05
N ARG A 418 -13.60 -29.73 -7.37
CA ARG A 418 -13.41 -30.44 -8.66
C ARG A 418 -13.78 -29.57 -9.86
N THR A 419 -14.88 -28.84 -9.78
CA THR A 419 -15.37 -27.97 -10.85
C THR A 419 -14.41 -26.80 -11.11
N SER A 420 -13.93 -26.15 -10.04
CA SER A 420 -12.94 -25.08 -10.09
C SER A 420 -11.59 -25.57 -10.64
N ALA A 421 -11.13 -26.75 -10.20
CA ALA A 421 -9.93 -27.41 -10.72
C ALA A 421 -10.03 -27.74 -12.22
N ALA A 422 -11.18 -28.28 -12.65
CA ALA A 422 -11.44 -28.60 -14.05
C ALA A 422 -11.45 -27.35 -14.92
N LEU A 423 -12.08 -26.26 -14.46
CA LEU A 423 -12.06 -24.97 -15.16
C LEU A 423 -10.62 -24.47 -15.32
N GLY A 424 -9.86 -24.31 -14.23
CA GLY A 424 -8.47 -23.84 -14.33
C GLY A 424 -7.59 -24.68 -15.26
N THR A 425 -7.78 -26.00 -15.26
CA THR A 425 -6.99 -26.93 -16.09
C THR A 425 -7.35 -26.85 -17.57
N VAL A 426 -8.65 -26.77 -17.92
CA VAL A 426 -9.07 -26.58 -19.32
C VAL A 426 -8.49 -25.28 -19.89
N PHE A 427 -8.46 -24.22 -19.08
CA PHE A 427 -7.89 -22.93 -19.49
C PHE A 427 -6.39 -22.99 -19.67
N ALA A 428 -5.66 -23.66 -18.78
CA ALA A 428 -4.22 -23.89 -18.95
C ALA A 428 -3.92 -24.65 -20.26
N VAL A 429 -4.74 -25.66 -20.59
CA VAL A 429 -4.61 -26.38 -21.87
C VAL A 429 -4.88 -25.45 -23.06
N TRP A 430 -5.89 -24.58 -22.98
CA TRP A 430 -6.19 -23.64 -24.06
C TRP A 430 -5.07 -22.62 -24.26
N ASP A 431 -4.49 -22.13 -23.15
CA ASP A 431 -3.33 -21.24 -23.13
C ASP A 431 -2.12 -21.90 -23.84
N ASP A 432 -1.81 -23.15 -23.49
CA ASP A 432 -0.74 -23.95 -24.11
C ASP A 432 -0.94 -24.08 -25.64
N LEU A 433 -2.18 -24.14 -26.15
CA LEU A 433 -2.42 -24.22 -27.60
C LEU A 433 -1.97 -22.95 -28.35
N PHE A 434 -2.06 -21.78 -27.71
CA PHE A 434 -1.63 -20.49 -28.26
C PHE A 434 -0.13 -20.23 -28.02
N GLU A 435 0.39 -20.64 -26.87
CA GLU A 435 1.81 -20.50 -26.51
C GLU A 435 2.73 -21.44 -27.30
N ASP A 436 2.22 -22.51 -27.91
CA ASP A 436 3.02 -23.46 -28.69
C ASP A 436 3.88 -22.74 -29.75
N PRO A 437 5.23 -22.80 -29.66
CA PRO A 437 6.12 -22.16 -30.61
C PRO A 437 5.92 -22.65 -32.05
N GLN A 438 5.37 -23.85 -32.25
CA GLN A 438 5.06 -24.41 -33.58
C GLN A 438 3.87 -23.72 -34.25
N LEU A 439 3.03 -23.01 -33.49
CA LEU A 439 1.93 -22.22 -34.03
C LEU A 439 2.47 -20.90 -34.60
N THR A 440 2.90 -20.93 -35.86
CA THR A 440 3.52 -19.77 -36.55
C THR A 440 2.64 -19.15 -37.63
N ASP A 441 1.59 -19.84 -38.08
CA ASP A 441 0.69 -19.35 -39.13
C ASP A 441 -0.46 -18.49 -38.54
N PRO A 442 -0.54 -17.18 -38.85
CA PRO A 442 -1.62 -16.33 -38.35
C PRO A 442 -3.03 -16.81 -38.72
N GLN A 443 -3.21 -17.53 -39.83
CA GLN A 443 -4.51 -18.11 -40.19
C GLN A 443 -4.87 -19.26 -39.25
N ALA A 444 -3.92 -20.13 -38.93
CA ALA A 444 -4.10 -21.19 -37.94
C ALA A 444 -4.43 -20.62 -36.54
N VAL A 445 -3.79 -19.52 -36.11
CA VAL A 445 -4.13 -18.83 -34.84
C VAL A 445 -5.59 -18.37 -34.84
N THR A 446 -6.02 -17.75 -35.94
CA THR A 446 -7.39 -17.26 -36.13
C THR A 446 -8.40 -18.42 -36.06
N ALA A 447 -8.11 -19.52 -36.77
CA ALA A 447 -8.95 -20.71 -36.79
C ALA A 447 -9.05 -21.41 -35.43
N LEU A 448 -7.94 -21.45 -34.66
CA LEU A 448 -7.93 -21.96 -33.29
C LEU A 448 -8.87 -21.15 -32.39
N ARG A 449 -8.75 -19.80 -32.40
CA ARG A 449 -9.62 -18.91 -31.64
C ARG A 449 -11.08 -19.07 -32.04
N GLU A 450 -11.40 -19.13 -33.34
CA GLU A 450 -12.76 -19.36 -33.83
C GLU A 450 -13.36 -20.66 -33.34
N GLY A 451 -12.61 -21.76 -33.42
CA GLY A 451 -13.11 -23.06 -32.98
C GLY A 451 -13.26 -23.15 -31.45
N LEU A 452 -12.39 -22.49 -30.68
CA LEU A 452 -12.54 -22.39 -29.22
C LEU A 452 -13.77 -21.55 -28.83
N VAL A 453 -13.99 -20.40 -29.47
CA VAL A 453 -15.21 -19.59 -29.25
C VAL A 453 -16.47 -20.36 -29.66
N ALA A 454 -16.43 -21.08 -30.77
CA ALA A 454 -17.57 -21.89 -31.20
C ALA A 454 -17.82 -23.10 -30.25
N THR A 455 -16.76 -23.65 -29.63
CA THR A 455 -16.88 -24.65 -28.57
C THR A 455 -17.47 -24.06 -27.29
N LEU A 456 -17.04 -22.84 -26.93
CA LEU A 456 -17.50 -22.11 -25.77
C LEU A 456 -19.00 -21.78 -25.85
N ARG A 457 -19.45 -21.31 -27.01
CA ARG A 457 -20.82 -20.81 -27.27
C ARG A 457 -21.81 -21.86 -27.78
N GLN A 458 -21.40 -23.12 -27.92
CA GLN A 458 -22.31 -24.20 -28.35
C GLN A 458 -23.30 -24.61 -27.26
N ASP A 459 -24.39 -25.30 -27.65
CA ASP A 459 -25.23 -26.06 -26.70
C ASP A 459 -24.44 -27.26 -26.17
N PRO A 460 -24.08 -27.29 -24.87
CA PRO A 460 -23.28 -28.39 -24.31
C PRO A 460 -24.06 -29.69 -24.18
N GLY A 461 -25.40 -29.67 -24.23
CA GLY A 461 -26.23 -30.86 -24.31
C GLY A 461 -26.27 -31.48 -25.71
N LYS A 462 -25.83 -30.72 -26.73
CA LYS A 462 -25.77 -31.13 -28.14
C LYS A 462 -24.49 -30.57 -28.77
N PRO A 463 -23.30 -31.02 -28.32
CA PRO A 463 -22.05 -30.56 -28.92
C PRO A 463 -22.10 -30.90 -30.41
N TRP A 464 -21.95 -29.88 -31.24
CA TRP A 464 -22.06 -30.01 -32.69
C TRP A 464 -20.85 -30.74 -33.29
N THR A 465 -19.79 -30.95 -32.48
CA THR A 465 -18.57 -31.68 -32.87
C THR A 465 -18.06 -32.62 -31.77
N PRO A 466 -17.60 -33.84 -32.12
CA PRO A 466 -16.86 -34.70 -31.22
C PRO A 466 -15.37 -34.31 -31.19
N GLY A 467 -14.76 -34.32 -30.01
CA GLY A 467 -13.34 -34.00 -29.79
C GLY A 467 -13.06 -33.79 -28.30
N ALA A 468 -11.79 -33.79 -27.91
CA ALA A 468 -11.42 -33.73 -26.50
C ALA A 468 -11.90 -32.44 -25.82
N ILE A 469 -11.67 -31.30 -26.46
CA ILE A 469 -12.02 -29.97 -25.93
C ILE A 469 -13.54 -29.71 -25.93
N PRO A 470 -14.30 -30.02 -27.00
CA PRO A 470 -15.77 -29.98 -26.93
C PRO A 470 -16.35 -30.92 -25.87
N THR A 471 -15.77 -32.11 -25.68
CA THR A 471 -16.23 -33.08 -24.68
C THR A 471 -15.96 -32.59 -23.25
N SER A 472 -14.76 -32.07 -22.98
CA SER A 472 -14.43 -31.52 -21.66
C SER A 472 -15.31 -30.33 -21.32
N TRP A 473 -15.58 -29.43 -22.27
CA TRP A 473 -16.49 -28.30 -22.07
C TRP A 473 -17.94 -28.75 -21.81
N ALA A 474 -18.45 -29.70 -22.61
CA ALA A 474 -19.79 -30.25 -22.44
C ALA A 474 -20.01 -30.92 -21.08
N GLN A 475 -18.99 -31.58 -20.53
CA GLN A 475 -19.03 -32.15 -19.18
C GLN A 475 -18.91 -31.10 -18.07
N LEU A 476 -18.12 -30.04 -18.31
CA LEU A 476 -17.84 -29.00 -17.32
C LEU A 476 -18.96 -27.98 -17.20
N TRP A 477 -19.56 -27.53 -18.30
CA TRP A 477 -20.54 -26.45 -18.32
C TRP A 477 -21.76 -26.67 -17.39
N PRO A 478 -22.41 -27.86 -17.38
CA PRO A 478 -23.52 -28.10 -16.45
C PRO A 478 -23.12 -27.99 -14.97
N ARG A 479 -21.86 -28.29 -14.64
CA ARG A 479 -21.30 -28.15 -13.29
C ARG A 479 -21.10 -26.68 -12.94
N LEU A 480 -20.61 -25.87 -13.88
CA LEU A 480 -20.43 -24.42 -13.73
C LEU A 480 -21.77 -23.69 -13.54
N CYS A 481 -22.82 -24.07 -14.30
CA CYS A 481 -24.14 -23.44 -14.20
C CYS A 481 -24.88 -23.73 -12.89
N LYS A 482 -24.51 -24.79 -12.17
CA LYS A 482 -25.22 -25.24 -10.97
C LYS A 482 -25.19 -24.16 -9.88
N GLY A 483 -26.36 -23.60 -9.57
CA GLY A 483 -26.49 -22.55 -8.54
C GLY A 483 -25.98 -21.17 -8.97
N ARG A 484 -25.81 -20.93 -10.29
CA ARG A 484 -25.38 -19.64 -10.84
C ARG A 484 -26.46 -18.95 -11.65
N THR A 485 -26.52 -17.64 -11.56
CA THR A 485 -27.45 -16.80 -12.31
C THR A 485 -27.10 -16.78 -13.79
N ALA A 486 -28.09 -16.58 -14.66
CA ALA A 486 -27.86 -16.44 -16.10
C ALA A 486 -26.88 -15.29 -16.41
N ARG A 487 -26.91 -14.21 -15.62
CA ARG A 487 -25.97 -13.10 -15.75
C ARG A 487 -24.53 -13.52 -15.45
N TRP A 488 -24.30 -14.30 -14.39
CA TRP A 488 -22.96 -14.80 -14.09
C TRP A 488 -22.46 -15.74 -15.18
N GLN A 489 -23.33 -16.62 -15.69
CA GLN A 489 -22.99 -17.54 -16.78
C GLN A 489 -22.58 -16.78 -18.05
N GLU A 490 -23.35 -15.77 -18.45
CA GLU A 490 -23.03 -14.94 -19.62
C GLU A 490 -21.73 -14.16 -19.41
N ALA A 491 -21.54 -13.54 -18.24
CA ALA A 491 -20.32 -12.82 -17.92
C ALA A 491 -19.07 -13.71 -17.94
N LEU A 492 -19.18 -14.97 -17.49
CA LEU A 492 -18.09 -15.93 -17.61
C LEU A 492 -17.76 -16.22 -19.08
N LEU A 493 -18.77 -16.47 -19.92
CA LEU A 493 -18.55 -16.72 -21.36
C LEU A 493 -17.91 -15.51 -22.05
N ASP A 494 -18.41 -14.31 -21.79
CA ASP A 494 -17.87 -13.05 -22.34
C ASP A 494 -16.40 -12.87 -21.93
N ASN A 495 -16.08 -13.04 -20.65
CA ASN A 495 -14.71 -12.92 -20.13
C ASN A 495 -13.75 -13.93 -20.77
N ILE A 496 -14.21 -15.16 -21.03
CA ILE A 496 -13.41 -16.21 -21.68
C ILE A 496 -13.18 -15.86 -23.15
N GLU A 497 -14.21 -15.38 -23.84
CA GLU A 497 -14.12 -14.98 -25.25
C GLU A 497 -13.16 -13.79 -25.44
N ASP A 498 -13.24 -12.78 -24.57
CA ASP A 498 -12.30 -11.65 -24.54
C ASP A 498 -10.86 -12.14 -24.30
N TRP A 499 -10.67 -13.10 -23.40
CA TRP A 499 -9.38 -13.72 -23.13
C TRP A 499 -8.85 -14.48 -24.36
N LEU A 500 -9.68 -15.23 -25.09
CA LEU A 500 -9.30 -15.91 -26.34
C LEU A 500 -8.86 -14.92 -27.42
N HIS A 501 -9.56 -13.78 -27.55
CA HIS A 501 -9.15 -12.69 -28.43
C HIS A 501 -7.80 -12.07 -28.02
N ALA A 502 -7.54 -12.00 -26.71
CA ALA A 502 -6.27 -11.54 -26.18
C ALA A 502 -5.13 -12.53 -26.47
N CYS A 503 -5.37 -13.84 -26.34
CA CYS A 503 -4.40 -14.90 -26.68
C CYS A 503 -4.06 -14.90 -28.18
N GLU A 504 -5.04 -14.72 -29.06
CA GLU A 504 -4.79 -14.52 -30.51
C GLU A 504 -3.89 -13.30 -30.76
N ARG A 505 -4.14 -12.18 -30.07
CA ARG A 505 -3.32 -10.96 -30.18
C ARG A 505 -1.90 -11.20 -29.68
N GLU A 506 -1.73 -11.83 -28.52
CA GLU A 506 -0.41 -12.17 -27.97
C GLU A 506 0.37 -13.10 -28.91
N THR A 507 -0.28 -14.14 -29.43
CA THR A 507 0.34 -15.06 -30.39
C THR A 507 0.81 -14.34 -31.65
N ARG A 508 0.00 -13.41 -32.17
CA ARG A 508 0.41 -12.56 -33.31
C ARG A 508 1.59 -11.65 -32.99
N HIS A 509 1.65 -11.11 -31.77
CA HIS A 509 2.79 -10.33 -31.30
C HIS A 509 4.06 -11.19 -31.18
N ARG A 510 3.94 -12.44 -30.72
CA ARG A 510 5.05 -13.41 -30.75
C ARG A 510 5.54 -13.63 -32.17
N ILE A 511 4.64 -13.91 -33.11
CA ILE A 511 4.96 -14.14 -34.54
C ILE A 511 5.63 -12.90 -35.17
N SER A 512 5.19 -11.69 -34.84
CA SER A 512 5.75 -10.46 -35.39
C SER A 512 7.02 -9.97 -34.68
N GLY A 513 7.37 -10.56 -33.53
CA GLY A 513 8.47 -10.11 -32.67
C GLY A 513 8.18 -8.81 -31.92
N TYR A 514 6.91 -8.43 -31.76
CA TYR A 514 6.52 -7.23 -31.01
C TYR A 514 6.82 -7.38 -29.52
N ILE A 515 7.41 -6.34 -28.92
CA ILE A 515 7.64 -6.23 -27.48
C ILE A 515 6.93 -4.95 -27.01
N PRO A 516 6.05 -5.01 -25.99
CA PRO A 516 5.34 -3.84 -25.49
C PRO A 516 6.25 -2.91 -24.68
N SER A 517 5.79 -1.67 -24.49
CA SER A 517 6.36 -0.75 -23.48
C SER A 517 6.02 -1.26 -22.07
N PRO A 518 6.81 -0.93 -21.03
CA PRO A 518 6.43 -1.19 -19.64
C PRO A 518 5.11 -0.51 -19.25
N ALA A 519 4.77 0.63 -19.87
CA ALA A 519 3.51 1.33 -19.63
C ALA A 519 2.29 0.54 -20.14
N ASP A 520 2.42 -0.16 -21.28
CA ASP A 520 1.35 -0.96 -21.87
C ASP A 520 1.30 -2.39 -21.30
N TRP A 521 2.41 -2.87 -20.73
CA TRP A 521 2.58 -4.26 -20.26
C TRP A 521 1.44 -4.71 -19.35
N LEU A 522 1.09 -3.93 -18.31
CA LEU A 522 0.08 -4.37 -17.34
C LEU A 522 -1.30 -4.57 -17.98
N SER A 523 -1.68 -3.68 -18.90
CA SER A 523 -2.95 -3.79 -19.62
C SER A 523 -3.00 -5.03 -20.50
N LEU A 524 -1.93 -5.29 -21.25
CA LEU A 524 -1.81 -6.45 -22.12
C LEU A 524 -1.76 -7.75 -21.30
N ARG A 525 -0.94 -7.80 -20.26
CA ARG A 525 -0.80 -8.97 -19.38
C ARG A 525 -2.09 -9.27 -18.63
N ARG A 526 -2.85 -8.25 -18.21
CA ARG A 526 -4.18 -8.44 -17.62
C ARG A 526 -5.14 -9.14 -18.57
N SER A 527 -5.08 -8.81 -19.86
CA SER A 527 -5.98 -9.40 -20.86
C SER A 527 -5.68 -10.86 -21.16
N THR A 528 -4.42 -11.32 -20.97
CA THR A 528 -4.02 -12.71 -21.25
C THR A 528 -3.77 -13.56 -20.01
N GLY A 529 -3.65 -12.95 -18.83
CA GLY A 529 -3.35 -13.65 -17.59
C GLY A 529 -4.49 -14.47 -16.95
N GLY A 530 -5.63 -14.63 -17.62
CA GLY A 530 -6.71 -15.53 -17.17
C GLY A 530 -7.39 -15.17 -15.84
N PHE A 531 -7.29 -13.92 -15.37
CA PHE A 531 -7.75 -13.57 -14.04
C PHE A 531 -9.24 -13.70 -13.79
N GLU A 532 -10.04 -13.27 -14.75
CA GLU A 532 -11.50 -13.33 -14.61
C GLU A 532 -11.94 -14.79 -14.41
N VAL A 533 -11.23 -15.73 -15.04
CA VAL A 533 -11.38 -17.17 -14.82
C VAL A 533 -10.93 -17.57 -13.40
N GLY A 534 -9.79 -17.05 -12.92
CA GLY A 534 -9.35 -17.25 -11.54
C GLY A 534 -10.35 -16.75 -10.49
N MET A 535 -10.96 -15.59 -10.73
CA MET A 535 -12.04 -15.05 -9.88
C MET A 535 -13.29 -15.91 -9.93
N ALA A 536 -13.68 -16.40 -11.11
CA ALA A 536 -14.78 -17.34 -11.26
C ALA A 536 -14.51 -18.66 -10.51
N CYS A 537 -13.27 -19.17 -10.56
CA CYS A 537 -12.83 -20.32 -9.75
C CYS A 537 -13.02 -20.09 -8.25
N SER A 538 -12.72 -18.88 -7.75
CA SER A 538 -12.93 -18.48 -6.35
C SER A 538 -14.43 -18.41 -6.00
N GLU A 539 -15.23 -17.78 -6.86
CA GLU A 539 -16.70 -17.68 -6.73
C GLU A 539 -17.38 -19.07 -6.73
N ILE A 540 -16.86 -20.03 -7.52
CA ILE A 540 -17.31 -21.43 -7.51
C ILE A 540 -17.03 -22.08 -6.16
N VAL A 541 -15.80 -21.99 -5.65
CA VAL A 541 -15.42 -22.66 -4.38
C VAL A 541 -16.17 -22.06 -3.19
N GLN A 542 -16.31 -20.73 -3.15
CA GLN A 542 -17.02 -19.99 -2.09
C GLN A 542 -18.55 -20.05 -2.22
N ASP A 543 -19.04 -20.59 -3.32
CA ASP A 543 -20.45 -20.68 -3.68
C ASP A 543 -21.21 -19.36 -3.67
N ARG A 544 -20.57 -18.31 -4.20
CA ARG A 544 -21.06 -16.94 -4.15
C ARG A 544 -20.69 -16.18 -5.41
N GLU A 545 -21.61 -15.37 -5.90
CA GLU A 545 -21.36 -14.42 -6.99
C GLU A 545 -21.00 -13.05 -6.41
N MET A 546 -19.92 -12.45 -6.89
CA MET A 546 -19.57 -11.09 -6.48
C MET A 546 -20.60 -10.09 -7.03
N PRO A 547 -21.21 -9.24 -6.18
CA PRO A 547 -22.13 -8.23 -6.67
C PRO A 547 -21.42 -7.23 -7.59
N PRO A 548 -22.04 -6.81 -8.72
CA PRO A 548 -21.40 -5.88 -9.66
C PRO A 548 -20.99 -4.55 -9.02
N THR A 549 -21.73 -4.08 -8.01
CA THR A 549 -21.42 -2.87 -7.23
C THR A 549 -20.12 -3.00 -6.43
N VAL A 550 -19.78 -4.23 -6.02
CA VAL A 550 -18.50 -4.53 -5.35
C VAL A 550 -17.39 -4.65 -6.37
N ARG A 551 -17.64 -5.39 -7.46
CA ARG A 551 -16.64 -5.62 -8.52
C ARG A 551 -16.24 -4.33 -9.24
N SER A 552 -17.15 -3.35 -9.34
CA SER A 552 -16.86 -2.02 -9.90
C SER A 552 -16.32 -1.02 -8.86
N HIS A 553 -16.25 -1.39 -7.59
CA HIS A 553 -15.79 -0.48 -6.54
C HIS A 553 -14.31 -0.12 -6.73
N ARG A 554 -13.96 1.16 -6.64
CA ARG A 554 -12.62 1.67 -6.96
C ARG A 554 -11.51 1.02 -6.14
N MET A 555 -11.71 0.81 -4.84
CA MET A 555 -10.71 0.13 -4.00
C MET A 555 -10.55 -1.35 -4.34
N VAL A 556 -11.63 -2.00 -4.76
CA VAL A 556 -11.58 -3.40 -5.18
C VAL A 556 -10.79 -3.50 -6.48
N ARG A 557 -11.06 -2.61 -7.45
CA ARG A 557 -10.24 -2.51 -8.67
C ARG A 557 -8.78 -2.20 -8.38
N ARG A 558 -8.48 -1.29 -7.46
CA ARG A 558 -7.10 -1.00 -7.03
C ARG A 558 -6.43 -2.23 -6.40
N LEU A 559 -7.14 -2.96 -5.55
CA LEU A 559 -6.63 -4.20 -4.96
C LEU A 559 -6.30 -5.25 -6.03
N GLU A 560 -7.19 -5.41 -7.01
CA GLU A 560 -6.98 -6.27 -8.18
C GLU A 560 -5.73 -5.81 -8.95
N ASP A 561 -5.65 -4.54 -9.35
CA ASP A 561 -4.51 -3.94 -10.08
C ASP A 561 -3.17 -4.15 -9.38
N LEU A 562 -3.12 -3.99 -8.05
CA LEU A 562 -1.91 -4.24 -7.27
C LEU A 562 -1.56 -5.72 -7.20
N GLY A 563 -2.55 -6.58 -6.93
CA GLY A 563 -2.33 -8.03 -6.90
C GLY A 563 -1.88 -8.57 -8.26
N PHE A 564 -2.43 -8.02 -9.34
CA PHE A 564 -2.06 -8.33 -10.71
C PHE A 564 -0.62 -8.05 -11.01
N PHE A 565 -0.23 -6.81 -10.76
CA PHE A 565 1.11 -6.36 -11.05
C PHE A 565 2.12 -7.31 -10.38
N VAL A 566 1.92 -7.58 -9.09
CA VAL A 566 2.82 -8.43 -8.31
C VAL A 566 2.84 -9.87 -8.84
N ILE A 567 1.68 -10.51 -9.02
CA ILE A 567 1.61 -11.92 -9.45
C ILE A 567 2.26 -12.12 -10.82
N PHE A 568 1.97 -11.24 -11.77
CA PHE A 568 2.47 -11.39 -13.14
C PHE A 568 3.92 -10.95 -13.27
N ALA A 569 4.35 -9.86 -12.62
CA ALA A 569 5.75 -9.45 -12.65
C ALA A 569 6.66 -10.51 -12.01
N GLU A 570 6.23 -11.14 -10.92
CA GLU A 570 6.96 -12.29 -10.36
C GLU A 570 6.93 -13.51 -11.27
N ASN A 571 5.84 -13.74 -12.00
CA ASN A 571 5.82 -14.79 -13.01
C ASN A 571 6.84 -14.54 -14.12
N ASP A 572 6.87 -13.30 -14.62
CA ASP A 572 7.73 -12.88 -15.71
C ASP A 572 9.21 -12.96 -15.30
N MET A 573 9.55 -12.63 -14.05
CA MET A 573 10.90 -12.82 -13.51
C MET A 573 11.28 -14.30 -13.39
N ALA A 574 10.39 -15.13 -12.85
CA ALA A 574 10.65 -16.56 -12.67
C ALA A 574 10.77 -17.32 -13.99
N GLY A 575 10.03 -16.89 -15.02
CA GLY A 575 9.96 -17.51 -16.35
C GLY A 575 10.88 -16.90 -17.40
N VAL A 576 11.64 -15.85 -17.07
CA VAL A 576 12.33 -15.01 -18.06
C VAL A 576 13.23 -15.79 -19.02
N ASP A 577 13.90 -16.86 -18.56
CA ASP A 577 14.75 -17.70 -19.42
C ASP A 577 13.94 -18.44 -20.50
N GLN A 578 12.82 -19.03 -20.10
CA GLN A 578 11.94 -19.76 -21.01
C GLN A 578 11.21 -18.79 -21.94
N ASP A 579 10.71 -17.68 -21.40
CA ASP A 579 10.01 -16.65 -22.15
C ASP A 579 10.91 -15.99 -23.22
N GLU A 580 12.20 -15.86 -22.95
CA GLU A 580 13.20 -15.42 -23.93
C GLU A 580 13.43 -16.47 -25.03
N ALA A 581 13.48 -17.76 -24.66
CA ALA A 581 13.65 -18.87 -25.61
C ALA A 581 12.43 -19.02 -26.54
N ASP A 582 11.22 -18.90 -25.98
CA ASP A 582 9.95 -19.04 -26.70
C ASP A 582 9.47 -17.73 -27.33
N GLN A 583 10.21 -16.64 -27.14
CA GLN A 583 9.91 -15.29 -27.63
C GLN A 583 8.57 -14.73 -27.12
N VAL A 584 8.13 -15.10 -25.92
CA VAL A 584 6.87 -14.64 -25.28
C VAL A 584 6.82 -13.11 -25.14
N PRO A 585 5.92 -12.41 -25.84
CA PRO A 585 6.02 -10.96 -26.01
C PRO A 585 5.72 -10.18 -24.73
N TYR A 586 4.82 -10.66 -23.86
CA TYR A 586 4.37 -9.93 -22.67
C TYR A 586 5.14 -10.35 -21.42
N ASN A 587 6.42 -10.00 -21.38
CA ASN A 587 7.26 -10.17 -20.20
C ASN A 587 7.85 -8.81 -19.77
N LEU A 588 7.62 -8.40 -18.51
CA LEU A 588 8.00 -7.08 -18.02
C LEU A 588 9.52 -6.84 -18.05
N VAL A 589 10.31 -7.87 -17.75
CA VAL A 589 11.78 -7.79 -17.83
C VAL A 589 12.20 -7.52 -19.26
N ARG A 590 11.61 -8.22 -20.23
CA ARG A 590 11.87 -7.98 -21.67
C ARG A 590 11.45 -6.58 -22.10
N ALA A 591 10.28 -6.11 -21.66
CA ALA A 591 9.77 -4.77 -21.97
C ALA A 591 10.70 -3.66 -21.47
N ILE A 592 11.15 -3.75 -20.21
CA ILE A 592 12.07 -2.78 -19.60
C ILE A 592 13.41 -2.76 -20.33
N ARG A 593 13.97 -3.94 -20.63
CA ARG A 593 15.23 -4.05 -21.39
C ARG A 593 15.11 -3.43 -22.78
N HIS A 594 14.01 -3.71 -23.47
CA HIS A 594 13.77 -3.22 -24.82
C HIS A 594 13.63 -1.69 -24.86
N GLU A 595 12.91 -1.10 -23.92
CA GLU A 595 12.68 0.35 -23.89
C GLU A 595 13.88 1.14 -23.37
N MET A 596 14.55 0.65 -22.32
CA MET A 596 15.64 1.39 -21.65
C MET A 596 17.03 1.04 -22.18
N GLY A 597 17.18 -0.04 -22.96
CA GLY A 597 18.48 -0.51 -23.44
C GLY A 597 19.43 -1.00 -22.34
N CYS A 598 18.90 -1.36 -21.17
CA CYS A 598 19.69 -1.81 -20.02
C CYS A 598 20.01 -3.31 -20.06
N SER A 599 20.92 -3.75 -19.18
CA SER A 599 21.23 -5.16 -18.99
C SER A 599 20.06 -5.92 -18.37
N ARG A 600 20.09 -7.26 -18.49
CA ARG A 600 19.07 -8.12 -17.88
C ARG A 600 19.04 -8.00 -16.36
N ALA A 601 20.20 -7.91 -15.72
CA ALA A 601 20.31 -7.77 -14.27
C ALA A 601 19.67 -6.46 -13.79
N GLU A 602 19.95 -5.33 -14.45
CA GLU A 602 19.36 -4.03 -14.12
C GLU A 602 17.84 -4.01 -14.32
N ALA A 603 17.34 -4.69 -15.36
CA ALA A 603 15.91 -4.81 -15.58
C ALA A 603 15.23 -5.64 -14.49
N ILE A 604 15.82 -6.77 -14.09
CA ILE A 604 15.30 -7.60 -12.99
C ILE A 604 15.26 -6.80 -11.69
N GLU A 605 16.35 -6.11 -11.33
CA GLU A 605 16.39 -5.28 -10.11
C GLU A 605 15.28 -4.22 -10.09
N ARG A 606 14.99 -3.60 -11.24
CA ARG A 606 13.88 -2.64 -11.38
C ARG A 606 12.51 -3.28 -11.23
N VAL A 607 12.32 -4.50 -11.75
CA VAL A 607 11.06 -5.25 -11.56
C VAL A 607 10.90 -5.65 -10.10
N GLU A 608 11.96 -6.15 -9.46
CA GLU A 608 11.96 -6.50 -8.03
C GLU A 608 11.56 -5.31 -7.15
N ARG A 609 12.10 -4.12 -7.45
CA ARG A 609 11.74 -2.88 -6.74
C ARG A 609 10.26 -2.53 -6.90
N GLN A 610 9.74 -2.57 -8.13
CA GLN A 610 8.32 -2.31 -8.40
C GLN A 610 7.42 -3.36 -7.74
N VAL A 611 7.82 -4.63 -7.75
CA VAL A 611 7.11 -5.72 -7.09
C VAL A 611 7.03 -5.49 -5.58
N ALA A 612 8.16 -5.15 -4.94
CA ALA A 612 8.19 -4.86 -3.52
C ALA A 612 7.26 -3.69 -3.16
N GLU A 613 7.30 -2.62 -3.95
CA GLU A 613 6.45 -1.43 -3.80
C GLU A 613 4.96 -1.77 -3.92
N LYS A 614 4.55 -2.42 -5.02
CA LYS A 614 3.13 -2.77 -5.26
C LYS A 614 2.63 -3.81 -4.27
N ARG A 615 3.49 -4.71 -3.78
CA ARG A 615 3.16 -5.68 -2.73
C ARG A 615 2.89 -5.00 -1.38
N ALA A 616 3.70 -4.01 -1.00
CA ALA A 616 3.44 -3.22 0.20
C ALA A 616 2.08 -2.51 0.09
N GLN A 617 1.80 -1.87 -1.04
CA GLN A 617 0.51 -1.23 -1.33
C GLN A 617 -0.65 -2.25 -1.33
N PHE A 618 -0.46 -3.44 -1.90
CA PHE A 618 -1.48 -4.50 -1.87
C PHE A 618 -1.83 -4.88 -0.43
N ASN A 619 -0.84 -5.18 0.39
CA ASN A 619 -1.02 -5.58 1.78
C ASN A 619 -1.72 -4.49 2.61
N ALA A 620 -1.37 -3.23 2.34
CA ALA A 620 -2.03 -2.06 2.90
C ALA A 620 -3.52 -2.05 2.56
N VAL A 621 -3.86 -2.03 1.26
CA VAL A 621 -5.26 -2.01 0.79
C VAL A 621 -6.04 -3.22 1.30
N PHE A 622 -5.43 -4.41 1.26
CA PHE A 622 -6.07 -5.66 1.67
C PHE A 622 -6.55 -5.63 3.13
N THR A 623 -5.82 -4.94 4.01
CA THR A 623 -6.19 -4.78 5.43
C THR A 623 -7.55 -4.08 5.61
N TYR A 624 -7.94 -3.22 4.67
CA TYR A 624 -9.19 -2.47 4.72
C TYR A 624 -10.34 -3.15 3.98
N VAL A 625 -10.10 -4.22 3.21
CA VAL A 625 -11.15 -4.94 2.47
C VAL A 625 -12.30 -5.40 3.37
N PRO A 626 -12.07 -5.96 4.58
CA PRO A 626 -13.17 -6.33 5.47
C PRO A 626 -13.96 -5.11 5.98
N VAL A 627 -13.31 -3.97 6.20
CA VAL A 627 -13.98 -2.73 6.63
C VAL A 627 -14.84 -2.19 5.49
N LEU A 628 -14.26 -2.07 4.29
CA LEU A 628 -14.95 -1.65 3.08
C LEU A 628 -16.20 -2.50 2.82
N PHE A 629 -16.08 -3.82 2.89
CA PHE A 629 -17.21 -4.70 2.63
C PHE A 629 -18.30 -4.66 3.71
N ARG A 630 -17.99 -4.18 4.92
CA ARG A 630 -18.99 -3.91 5.96
C ARG A 630 -19.73 -2.59 5.76
N THR A 631 -19.09 -1.60 5.13
CA THR A 631 -19.65 -0.25 4.95
C THR A 631 -20.37 -0.07 3.62
N LEU A 632 -20.13 -0.94 2.63
CA LEU A 632 -20.81 -0.86 1.34
C LEU A 632 -22.33 -1.10 1.47
N PRO A 633 -23.17 -0.20 0.92
CA PRO A 633 -24.63 -0.37 0.90
C PRO A 633 -25.04 -1.70 0.26
N GLY A 634 -25.90 -2.46 0.94
CA GLY A 634 -26.38 -3.77 0.47
C GLY A 634 -25.53 -4.98 0.90
N LEU A 635 -24.38 -4.77 1.56
CA LEU A 635 -23.51 -5.85 2.06
C LEU A 635 -23.43 -5.93 3.59
N SER A 636 -24.18 -5.09 4.30
CA SER A 636 -24.18 -5.04 5.77
C SER A 636 -24.45 -6.43 6.37
N GLY A 637 -23.54 -6.91 7.21
CA GLY A 637 -23.58 -8.24 7.83
C GLY A 637 -23.06 -9.41 6.97
N GLN A 638 -22.75 -9.19 5.68
CA GLN A 638 -22.17 -10.21 4.78
C GLN A 638 -20.76 -9.87 4.29
N GLY A 639 -20.21 -8.70 4.62
CA GLY A 639 -18.93 -8.24 4.09
C GLY A 639 -17.75 -9.21 4.26
N ASN A 640 -17.63 -9.86 5.42
CA ASN A 640 -16.58 -10.86 5.67
C ASN A 640 -16.69 -12.08 4.74
N ARG A 641 -17.90 -12.40 4.24
CA ARG A 641 -18.12 -13.54 3.33
C ARG A 641 -17.64 -13.25 1.91
N TYR A 642 -17.66 -12.00 1.47
CA TYR A 642 -17.11 -11.60 0.16
C TYR A 642 -15.60 -11.38 0.21
N ALA A 643 -15.05 -11.02 1.38
CA ALA A 643 -13.61 -10.91 1.57
C ALA A 643 -12.89 -12.25 1.28
N ALA A 644 -13.54 -13.38 1.61
CA ALA A 644 -13.04 -14.72 1.32
C ALA A 644 -12.79 -15.01 -0.17
N ILE A 645 -13.46 -14.30 -1.10
CA ILE A 645 -13.19 -14.44 -2.54
C ILE A 645 -11.80 -13.88 -2.89
N TYR A 646 -11.37 -12.82 -2.20
CA TYR A 646 -10.05 -12.18 -2.38
C TYR A 646 -8.95 -12.80 -1.49
N ASP A 647 -9.29 -13.62 -0.49
CA ASP A 647 -8.28 -14.41 0.24
C ASP A 647 -7.49 -15.33 -0.69
N MET A 648 -8.11 -15.81 -1.77
CA MET A 648 -7.43 -16.57 -2.82
C MET A 648 -6.34 -15.74 -3.53
N LEU A 649 -6.64 -14.46 -3.82
CA LEU A 649 -5.68 -13.53 -4.42
C LEU A 649 -4.47 -13.30 -3.50
N LYS A 650 -4.72 -13.11 -2.20
CA LYS A 650 -3.66 -13.00 -1.20
C LYS A 650 -2.84 -14.29 -1.08
N LEU A 651 -3.50 -15.44 -1.13
CA LEU A 651 -2.81 -16.72 -1.08
C LEU A 651 -1.88 -16.92 -2.29
N PHE A 652 -2.30 -16.55 -3.50
CA PHE A 652 -1.44 -16.56 -4.68
C PHE A 652 -0.18 -15.70 -4.49
N LEU A 653 -0.35 -14.50 -3.91
CA LEU A 653 0.75 -13.58 -3.62
C LEU A 653 1.71 -14.12 -2.57
N ASP A 654 1.22 -14.85 -1.56
CA ASP A 654 2.03 -15.38 -0.46
C ASP A 654 2.77 -16.68 -0.86
N MET A 655 2.19 -17.52 -1.73
CA MET A 655 2.80 -18.79 -2.14
C MET A 655 4.03 -18.62 -3.04
N ARG A 656 4.07 -17.58 -3.88
CA ARG A 656 5.16 -17.34 -4.84
C ARG A 656 6.49 -16.97 -4.17
N GLN A 657 6.50 -16.58 -2.89
CA GLN A 657 7.75 -16.38 -2.13
C GLN A 657 8.56 -17.68 -1.93
N ASP A 658 7.94 -18.86 -2.09
CA ASP A 658 8.55 -20.17 -1.84
C ASP A 658 8.89 -20.98 -3.12
N GLU A 659 8.60 -20.49 -4.33
CA GLU A 659 8.64 -21.32 -5.54
C GLU A 659 9.71 -20.93 -6.56
N SER A 660 10.79 -21.73 -6.62
CA SER A 660 11.73 -21.84 -7.75
C SER A 660 11.40 -23.03 -8.68
N GLU A 661 10.24 -23.68 -8.49
CA GLU A 661 10.00 -25.04 -9.01
C GLU A 661 9.08 -25.12 -10.25
N ARG A 662 8.39 -24.04 -10.66
CA ARG A 662 7.51 -24.05 -11.85
C ARG A 662 8.26 -24.35 -13.15
N TYR A 663 9.56 -24.06 -13.20
CA TYR A 663 10.44 -24.26 -14.36
C TYR A 663 11.52 -25.33 -14.13
N GLN A 664 11.45 -26.09 -13.03
CA GLN A 664 12.33 -27.26 -12.88
C GLN A 664 11.77 -28.44 -13.68
N PRO A 665 12.56 -29.05 -14.59
CA PRO A 665 12.11 -30.21 -15.35
C PRO A 665 12.04 -31.43 -14.43
N GLN A 666 10.86 -31.70 -13.86
CA GLN A 666 10.66 -32.83 -12.95
C GLN A 666 10.06 -34.07 -13.61
N THR A 667 9.54 -34.01 -14.84
CA THR A 667 9.00 -35.21 -15.54
C THR A 667 9.46 -35.33 -17.00
N THR A 668 9.89 -36.54 -17.39
CA THR A 668 10.26 -36.91 -18.77
C THR A 668 9.07 -37.38 -19.60
N ALA A 669 7.84 -37.23 -19.10
CA ALA A 669 6.62 -37.64 -19.79
C ALA A 669 6.31 -36.67 -20.95
N ALA A 670 5.98 -37.22 -22.12
CA ALA A 670 5.51 -36.42 -23.25
C ALA A 670 4.24 -35.66 -22.82
N GLY A 671 4.17 -34.37 -23.16
CA GLY A 671 2.97 -33.56 -22.93
C GLY A 671 1.83 -33.95 -23.86
N PRO A 672 0.64 -33.36 -23.68
CA PRO A 672 -0.49 -33.59 -24.58
C PRO A 672 -0.10 -33.21 -26.02
N ASP A 673 -0.57 -33.99 -27.00
CA ASP A 673 -0.39 -33.67 -28.42
C ASP A 673 -1.22 -32.42 -28.78
N LEU A 674 -0.61 -31.25 -28.61
CA LEU A 674 -1.24 -29.94 -28.87
C LEU A 674 -1.67 -29.82 -30.33
N GLU A 675 -0.93 -30.43 -31.25
CA GLU A 675 -1.26 -30.42 -32.67
C GLU A 675 -2.50 -31.30 -32.98
N ARG A 676 -2.65 -32.45 -32.31
CA ARG A 676 -3.91 -33.21 -32.32
C ARG A 676 -5.07 -32.36 -31.81
N LEU A 677 -4.92 -31.72 -30.64
CA LEU A 677 -5.97 -30.90 -30.04
C LEU A 677 -6.37 -29.71 -30.93
N ARG A 678 -5.39 -29.03 -31.54
CA ARG A 678 -5.65 -27.99 -32.55
C ARG A 678 -6.44 -28.54 -33.74
N ARG A 679 -6.03 -29.67 -34.32
CA ARG A 679 -6.74 -30.28 -35.46
C ARG A 679 -8.18 -30.68 -35.16
N GLU A 680 -8.48 -31.07 -33.92
CA GLU A 680 -9.85 -31.38 -33.50
C GLU A 680 -10.77 -30.15 -33.52
N ILE A 681 -10.20 -28.96 -33.29
CA ILE A 681 -10.92 -27.68 -33.22
C ILE A 681 -10.91 -26.93 -34.56
N SER A 682 -9.76 -26.87 -35.24
CA SER A 682 -9.52 -26.01 -36.42
C SER A 682 -10.20 -26.49 -37.71
N ARG A 683 -10.77 -27.70 -37.75
CA ARG A 683 -11.41 -28.26 -38.95
C ARG A 683 -12.68 -27.52 -39.41
N TYR A 684 -13.20 -26.58 -38.62
CA TYR A 684 -14.53 -26.03 -38.85
C TYR A 684 -14.64 -24.51 -38.59
N ALA A 685 -13.54 -23.76 -38.74
CA ALA A 685 -13.61 -22.32 -38.99
C ALA A 685 -14.63 -22.11 -40.12
N VAL A 686 -15.72 -21.39 -39.80
CA VAL A 686 -16.87 -21.21 -40.70
C VAL A 686 -16.35 -20.74 -42.06
N PRO A 687 -16.73 -21.38 -43.19
CA PRO A 687 -16.39 -20.84 -44.49
C PRO A 687 -17.00 -19.44 -44.57
N ALA A 688 -16.19 -18.43 -44.87
CA ALA A 688 -16.65 -17.07 -45.11
C ALA A 688 -17.58 -17.02 -46.34
N SER A 689 -18.84 -17.43 -46.18
CA SER A 689 -19.98 -17.13 -47.06
C SER A 689 -21.27 -17.78 -46.56
N SER A 690 -22.05 -17.06 -45.75
CA SER A 690 -23.49 -16.90 -46.00
C SER A 690 -24.05 -15.83 -45.09
N THR A 691 -24.11 -14.60 -45.60
CA THR A 691 -25.15 -13.65 -45.23
C THR A 691 -26.52 -14.34 -45.34
N ARG A 692 -27.28 -14.35 -44.24
CA ARG A 692 -28.72 -14.21 -44.26
C ARG A 692 -29.25 -13.71 -42.92
#